data_AF-A0A5K1HS11-F1
#
_entry.id   AF-A0A5K1HS11-F1
#
_cell.length_a   1.000
_cell.length_b   1.000
_cell.length_c   1.000
_cell.angle_alpha   90.00
_cell.angle_beta   90.00
_cell.angle_gamma   90.00
#
_symmetry.space_group_name_H-M   'P 1'
#
loop_
_entity.id
_entity.type
_entity.pdbx_description
1 polymer ?
#
loop_
_entity_poly.entity_id
_entity_poly.type
_entity_poly.pdbx_seq_one_letter_code
_entity_poly.pdbx_strand_id
1 'polypeptide(L)'
;LAQMLTETEEPITPLQRQLDRLGKRLAALALVIVLVLFASALLRGEPLIETAFTAIALAVAAIPEGLPAVVTVTLALGMHRMAKQKAIVKRLSAVETLGCTTVICTDKTGTLTVNQMTVRQFFYHGKTHHVSGEGYDTKGEITPTCSAKNELLLPLVLCNDSYLRGKEVVGDPMEGALLVLATKGGVNYEHSRMEFPRLAEIPFDAEHKFMATFHRHGNDILIFVKGAPEIIIARCHLTFDERAELREKNASMSKTGLRVLGIAMHRISAADYKPRFENPNKDYLWRYVERLQFVGLVGLQDMARGDVHESIKLCQRAGIDIKMITGDQVTTATAIARELGLHGDAMNGQDLAALNDEELVARINGIGVFARITPEQKMRLVNALKKAGHIVAMTGDGVNDAPALKAADIGIAMGKSGTDVAQDAATMILTEDNFKAIVDAVRQGRGIYDNMVKFIRFQLSTNIGAILCVAIAPILHLPSPFSAIQLLWINIIMDGPPAMSLGVDPARPNTMNEPPRRAESQLLSLRRLLQLFFYGAIMATGTLGILFYDLQFHDVEHAKTLAFTTFVLFQIFNVFNARSEKGTALNRQFFKNRWLWLSLISVIGLQFSMVYWEVAQTIFHTADLDVDDAILSVSVA
;
A
#
# COMPACT_ATOMS: atom_id res chain seq x y z
N LEU A 1 -17.51 14.54 -14.81
CA LEU A 1 -16.88 13.25 -14.42
C LEU A 1 -16.13 12.60 -15.59
N ALA A 2 -16.80 12.16 -16.66
CA ALA A 2 -16.13 11.53 -17.82
C ALA A 2 -15.02 12.41 -18.43
N GLN A 3 -15.28 13.71 -18.64
CA GLN A 3 -14.29 14.66 -19.17
C GLN A 3 -13.08 14.85 -18.25
N MET A 4 -13.28 14.92 -16.93
CA MET A 4 -12.19 15.02 -15.95
C MET A 4 -11.30 13.77 -15.95
N LEU A 5 -11.89 12.59 -16.21
CA LEU A 5 -11.14 11.35 -16.33
C LEU A 5 -10.28 11.33 -17.59
N THR A 6 -10.75 11.83 -18.74
CA THR A 6 -9.97 11.87 -19.97
C THR A 6 -8.85 12.90 -19.97
N GLU A 7 -9.04 14.06 -19.32
CA GLU A 7 -8.06 15.16 -19.31
C GLU A 7 -6.89 14.96 -18.31
N THR A 8 -6.98 13.98 -17.40
CA THR A 8 -5.91 13.75 -16.42
C THR A 8 -4.79 12.89 -17.04
N GLU A 9 -3.66 13.54 -17.40
CA GLU A 9 -2.44 12.87 -17.89
C GLU A 9 -1.72 12.06 -16.80
N GLU A 10 -1.08 10.97 -17.22
CA GLU A 10 -0.40 10.06 -16.31
C GLU A 10 1.05 10.50 -16.01
N PRO A 11 1.44 10.65 -14.74
CA PRO A 11 2.77 11.13 -14.40
C PRO A 11 3.85 10.06 -14.63
N ILE A 12 4.97 10.46 -15.26
CA ILE A 12 6.21 9.67 -15.34
C ILE A 12 6.76 9.47 -13.92
N THR A 13 7.17 8.25 -13.57
CA THR A 13 7.61 7.95 -12.20
C THR A 13 9.00 8.49 -11.86
N PRO A 14 9.28 8.74 -10.57
CA PRO A 14 10.58 9.21 -10.12
C PRO A 14 11.74 8.31 -10.59
N LEU A 15 11.61 6.99 -10.50
CA LEU A 15 12.64 6.06 -10.96
C LEU A 15 12.90 6.14 -12.47
N GLN A 16 11.85 6.18 -13.29
CA GLN A 16 12.02 6.25 -14.75
C GLN A 16 12.81 7.50 -15.15
N ARG A 17 12.49 8.65 -14.53
CA ARG A 17 13.26 9.90 -14.72
C ARG A 17 14.72 9.76 -14.29
N GLN A 18 14.97 9.03 -13.20
CA GLN A 18 16.34 8.82 -12.68
C GLN A 18 17.15 7.89 -13.57
N LEU A 19 16.56 6.79 -14.06
CA LEU A 19 17.21 5.85 -14.97
C LEU A 19 17.54 6.50 -16.32
N ASP A 20 16.63 7.29 -16.90
CA ASP A 20 16.90 8.01 -18.16
C ASP A 20 18.08 8.99 -18.02
N ARG A 21 18.11 9.77 -16.94
CA ARG A 21 19.24 10.68 -16.65
C ARG A 21 20.55 9.92 -16.44
N LEU A 22 20.51 8.79 -15.75
CA LEU A 22 21.67 7.94 -15.50
C LEU A 22 22.20 7.34 -16.80
N GLY A 23 21.33 6.78 -17.64
CA GLY A 23 21.69 6.22 -18.94
C GLY A 23 22.34 7.27 -19.85
N LYS A 24 21.76 8.47 -19.95
CA LYS A 24 22.34 9.58 -20.73
C LYS A 24 23.72 10.00 -20.25
N ARG A 25 23.94 10.08 -18.93
CA ARG A 25 25.24 10.44 -18.35
C ARG A 25 26.30 9.38 -18.60
N LEU A 26 25.95 8.11 -18.42
CA LEU A 26 26.87 6.99 -18.66
C LEU A 26 27.24 6.90 -20.15
N ALA A 27 26.27 7.03 -21.05
CA ALA A 27 26.52 7.04 -22.49
C ALA A 27 27.44 8.19 -22.91
N ALA A 28 27.23 9.40 -22.37
CA ALA A 28 28.10 10.54 -22.63
C ALA A 28 29.53 10.32 -22.11
N LEU A 29 29.68 9.79 -20.89
CA LEU A 29 31.00 9.48 -20.32
C LEU A 29 31.72 8.40 -21.12
N ALA A 30 31.02 7.33 -21.48
CA ALA A 30 31.54 6.25 -22.31
C ALA A 30 32.05 6.77 -23.65
N LEU A 31 31.25 7.60 -24.33
CA LEU A 31 31.64 8.22 -25.60
C LEU A 31 32.92 9.04 -25.47
N VAL A 32 33.05 9.86 -24.42
CA VAL A 32 34.26 10.65 -24.18
C VAL A 32 35.48 9.75 -23.99
N ILE A 33 35.37 8.69 -23.17
CA ILE A 33 36.49 7.75 -22.93
C ILE A 33 36.89 7.04 -24.22
N VAL A 34 35.92 6.53 -24.98
CA VAL A 34 36.16 5.85 -26.26
C VAL A 34 36.86 6.77 -27.26
N LEU A 35 36.41 8.03 -27.40
CA LEU A 35 37.03 9.00 -28.30
C LEU A 35 38.46 9.33 -27.90
N VAL A 36 38.74 9.50 -26.60
CA VAL A 36 40.08 9.79 -26.08
C VAL A 36 41.03 8.61 -26.34
N LEU A 37 40.58 7.38 -26.06
CA LEU A 37 41.39 6.18 -26.28
C LEU A 37 41.63 5.94 -27.78
N PHE A 38 40.61 6.10 -28.62
CA PHE A 38 40.73 5.97 -30.07
C PHE A 38 41.72 7.00 -30.63
N ALA A 39 41.62 8.26 -30.23
CA ALA A 39 42.57 9.30 -30.64
C ALA A 39 44.00 9.01 -30.17
N SER A 40 44.17 8.55 -28.93
CA SER A 40 45.47 8.16 -28.38
C SER A 40 46.11 7.01 -29.17
N ALA A 41 45.35 5.97 -29.48
CA ALA A 41 45.80 4.83 -30.27
C ALA A 41 46.23 5.23 -31.69
N LEU A 42 45.48 6.12 -32.34
CA LEU A 42 45.88 6.68 -33.64
C LEU A 42 47.19 7.48 -33.56
N LEU A 43 47.37 8.28 -32.49
CA LEU A 43 48.62 9.02 -32.26
C LEU A 43 49.81 8.09 -31.99
N ARG A 44 49.58 6.88 -31.44
CA ARG A 44 50.60 5.84 -31.26
C ARG A 44 50.91 5.04 -32.53
N GLY A 45 50.16 5.26 -33.61
CA GLY A 45 50.35 4.55 -34.88
C GLY A 45 49.77 3.13 -34.90
N GLU A 46 48.79 2.83 -34.04
CA GLU A 46 48.11 1.53 -34.04
C GLU A 46 47.25 1.32 -35.31
N PRO A 47 47.06 0.08 -35.78
CA PRO A 47 46.24 -0.20 -36.96
C PRO A 47 44.79 0.25 -36.79
N LEU A 48 44.30 1.08 -37.72
CA LEU A 48 42.94 1.68 -37.66
C LEU A 48 41.82 0.66 -37.41
N ILE A 49 41.92 -0.52 -38.04
CA ILE A 49 40.90 -1.57 -37.94
C ILE A 49 40.86 -2.15 -36.52
N GLU A 50 42.02 -2.47 -35.93
CA GLU A 50 42.11 -3.02 -34.57
C GLU A 50 41.65 -1.98 -33.53
N THR A 51 42.11 -0.74 -33.68
CA THR A 51 41.69 0.36 -32.82
C THR A 51 40.18 0.61 -32.91
N ALA A 52 39.59 0.49 -34.10
CA ALA A 52 38.14 0.61 -34.28
C ALA A 52 37.36 -0.54 -33.60
N PHE A 53 37.81 -1.79 -33.74
CA PHE A 53 37.20 -2.93 -33.05
C PHE A 53 37.27 -2.78 -31.52
N THR A 54 38.42 -2.37 -30.97
CA THR A 54 38.57 -2.14 -29.52
C THR A 54 37.68 -0.99 -29.04
N ALA A 55 37.58 0.11 -29.80
CA ALA A 55 36.71 1.23 -29.48
C ALA A 55 35.22 0.84 -29.49
N ILE A 56 34.77 0.05 -30.47
CA ILE A 56 33.40 -0.47 -30.53
C ILE A 56 33.14 -1.41 -29.35
N ALA A 57 34.04 -2.36 -29.08
CA ALA A 57 33.90 -3.30 -27.97
C ALA A 57 33.80 -2.57 -26.61
N LEU A 58 34.63 -1.54 -26.41
CA LEU A 58 34.57 -0.70 -25.21
C LEU A 58 33.26 0.11 -25.12
N ALA A 59 32.79 0.65 -26.24
CA ALA A 59 31.51 1.38 -26.28
C ALA A 59 30.34 0.48 -25.90
N VAL A 60 30.30 -0.76 -26.41
CA VAL A 60 29.31 -1.77 -26.05
C VAL A 60 29.43 -2.15 -24.57
N ALA A 61 30.64 -2.45 -24.09
CA ALA A 61 30.88 -2.83 -22.70
C ALA A 61 30.55 -1.72 -21.67
N ALA A 62 30.60 -0.46 -22.08
CA ALA A 62 30.30 0.67 -21.21
C ALA A 62 28.79 0.89 -20.99
N ILE A 63 27.94 0.39 -21.89
CA ILE A 63 26.50 0.52 -21.78
C ILE A 63 25.96 -0.66 -20.94
N PRO A 64 25.23 -0.40 -19.84
CA PRO A 64 24.67 -1.48 -19.03
C PRO A 64 23.43 -2.09 -19.71
N GLU A 65 23.65 -2.95 -20.69
CA GLU A 65 22.60 -3.57 -21.53
C GLU A 65 21.58 -4.37 -20.71
N GLY A 66 22.02 -5.01 -19.63
CA GLY A 66 21.16 -5.77 -18.73
C GLY A 66 20.22 -4.91 -17.87
N LEU A 67 20.47 -3.59 -17.75
CA LEU A 67 19.77 -2.73 -16.79
C LEU A 67 18.25 -2.67 -17.04
N PRO A 68 17.75 -2.40 -18.26
CA PRO A 68 16.30 -2.33 -18.50
C PRO A 68 15.59 -3.66 -18.27
N ALA A 69 16.23 -4.77 -18.63
CA ALA A 69 15.70 -6.12 -18.45
C ALA A 69 15.59 -6.47 -16.95
N VAL A 70 16.65 -6.26 -16.18
CA VAL A 70 16.69 -6.53 -14.74
C VAL A 70 15.68 -5.68 -13.98
N VAL A 71 15.56 -4.38 -14.30
CA VAL A 71 14.54 -3.49 -13.72
C VAL A 71 13.14 -4.06 -13.95
N THR A 72 12.82 -4.42 -15.19
CA THR A 72 11.50 -4.92 -15.58
C THR A 72 11.15 -6.21 -14.85
N VAL A 73 12.07 -7.17 -14.83
CA VAL A 73 11.89 -8.46 -14.13
C VAL A 73 11.72 -8.23 -12.62
N THR A 74 12.53 -7.36 -12.02
CA THR A 74 12.45 -7.04 -10.60
C THR A 74 11.11 -6.43 -10.22
N LEU A 75 10.62 -5.47 -11.02
CA LEU A 75 9.30 -4.85 -10.82
C LEU A 75 8.17 -5.87 -11.00
N ALA A 76 8.26 -6.74 -12.01
CA ALA A 76 7.26 -7.77 -12.27
C ALA A 76 7.16 -8.80 -11.12
N LEU A 77 8.30 -9.26 -10.61
CA LEU A 77 8.35 -10.15 -9.45
C LEU A 77 7.85 -9.46 -8.18
N GLY A 78 8.11 -8.17 -8.04
CA GLY A 78 7.56 -7.32 -6.99
C GLY A 78 6.04 -7.25 -7.01
N MET A 79 5.48 -6.95 -8.19
CA MET A 79 4.03 -6.96 -8.44
C MET A 79 3.41 -8.31 -8.12
N HIS A 80 4.05 -9.41 -8.53
CA HIS A 80 3.59 -10.76 -8.21
C HIS A 80 3.56 -11.04 -6.69
N ARG A 81 4.57 -10.55 -5.94
CA ARG A 81 4.58 -10.65 -4.46
C ARG A 81 3.48 -9.83 -3.82
N MET A 82 3.21 -8.62 -4.31
CA MET A 82 2.11 -7.77 -3.84
C MET A 82 0.75 -8.43 -4.10
N ALA A 83 0.56 -9.03 -5.28
CA ALA A 83 -0.67 -9.76 -5.62
C ALA A 83 -0.93 -10.93 -4.65
N LYS A 84 0.13 -11.66 -4.25
CA LYS A 84 0.04 -12.68 -3.18
C LYS A 84 -0.34 -12.11 -1.82
N GLN A 85 -0.06 -10.83 -1.59
CA GLN A 85 -0.47 -10.06 -0.40
C GLN A 85 -1.79 -9.30 -0.62
N LYS A 86 -2.61 -9.73 -1.59
CA LYS A 86 -3.96 -9.19 -1.84
C LYS A 86 -3.99 -7.74 -2.33
N ALA A 87 -2.87 -7.28 -2.92
CA ALA A 87 -2.74 -5.97 -3.56
C ALA A 87 -2.32 -6.14 -5.03
N ILE A 88 -3.25 -5.98 -5.97
CA ILE A 88 -3.00 -6.12 -7.41
C ILE A 88 -2.60 -4.76 -7.96
N VAL A 89 -1.37 -4.64 -8.45
CA VAL A 89 -0.90 -3.40 -9.11
C VAL A 89 -1.12 -3.52 -10.61
N LYS A 90 -1.82 -2.56 -11.22
CA LYS A 90 -2.11 -2.56 -12.67
C LYS A 90 -0.92 -2.11 -13.52
N ARG A 91 0.04 -1.40 -12.92
CA ARG A 91 1.18 -0.78 -13.63
C ARG A 91 2.48 -0.99 -12.89
N LEU A 92 3.52 -1.46 -13.60
CA LEU A 92 4.86 -1.70 -13.02
C LEU A 92 5.45 -0.44 -12.38
N SER A 93 5.16 0.72 -12.95
CA SER A 93 5.68 2.00 -12.50
C SER A 93 5.18 2.39 -11.09
N ALA A 94 3.96 1.99 -10.73
CA ALA A 94 3.34 2.29 -9.43
C ALA A 94 4.00 1.56 -8.26
N VAL A 95 4.63 0.42 -8.53
CA VAL A 95 5.34 -0.39 -7.52
C VAL A 95 6.45 0.42 -6.84
N GLU A 96 7.14 1.28 -7.59
CA GLU A 96 8.19 2.16 -7.05
C GLU A 96 7.61 3.35 -6.29
N THR A 97 6.61 4.02 -6.87
CA THR A 97 5.95 5.17 -6.26
C THR A 97 5.38 4.84 -4.87
N LEU A 98 4.81 3.63 -4.70
CA LEU A 98 4.37 3.10 -3.40
C LEU A 98 5.47 3.11 -2.34
N GLY A 99 6.72 2.85 -2.73
CA GLY A 99 7.85 2.87 -1.80
C GLY A 99 8.22 4.27 -1.31
N CYS A 100 7.86 5.31 -2.07
CA CYS A 100 8.13 6.71 -1.78
C CYS A 100 6.91 7.47 -1.23
N THR A 101 5.79 6.79 -1.01
CA THR A 101 4.57 7.40 -0.47
C THR A 101 4.84 8.10 0.87
N THR A 102 4.44 9.36 0.96
CA THR A 102 4.56 10.18 2.18
C THR A 102 3.23 10.39 2.88
N VAL A 103 2.12 10.36 2.13
CA VAL A 103 0.77 10.56 2.67
C VAL A 103 -0.17 9.51 2.09
N ILE A 104 -0.94 8.87 2.96
CA ILE A 104 -2.04 7.97 2.58
C ILE A 104 -3.35 8.66 2.96
N CYS A 105 -4.10 9.09 1.94
CA CYS A 105 -5.48 9.51 2.07
C CYS A 105 -6.36 8.27 1.98
N THR A 106 -7.16 8.01 3.01
CA THR A 106 -7.96 6.79 3.07
C THR A 106 -9.39 7.09 3.46
N ASP A 107 -10.33 6.43 2.78
CA ASP A 107 -11.73 6.45 3.20
C ASP A 107 -11.89 5.75 4.56
N LYS A 108 -12.84 6.19 5.35
CA LYS A 108 -13.17 5.55 6.63
C LYS A 108 -13.91 4.24 6.39
N THR A 109 -15.04 4.31 5.68
CA THR A 109 -16.00 3.21 5.61
C THR A 109 -15.43 2.07 4.77
N GLY A 110 -15.43 0.85 5.31
CA GLY A 110 -14.98 -0.35 4.58
C GLY A 110 -13.46 -0.49 4.44
N THR A 111 -12.68 0.58 4.56
CA THR A 111 -11.21 0.54 4.54
C THR A 111 -10.63 0.48 5.96
N LEU A 112 -10.91 1.50 6.79
CA LEU A 112 -10.48 1.56 8.19
C LEU A 112 -11.45 0.83 9.13
N THR A 113 -12.72 0.77 8.72
CA THR A 113 -13.79 0.07 9.43
C THR A 113 -14.22 -1.20 8.70
N VAL A 114 -14.96 -2.06 9.40
CA VAL A 114 -15.53 -3.28 8.82
C VAL A 114 -16.76 -3.03 7.95
N ASN A 115 -17.28 -1.80 7.90
CA ASN A 115 -18.57 -1.46 7.29
C ASN A 115 -19.71 -2.36 7.78
N GLN A 116 -19.70 -2.64 9.09
CA GLN A 116 -20.71 -3.46 9.77
C GLN A 116 -21.18 -2.70 11.00
N MET A 117 -22.37 -2.12 10.88
CA MET A 117 -23.00 -1.42 12.00
C MET A 117 -23.21 -2.39 13.14
N THR A 118 -22.70 -2.06 14.31
CA THR A 118 -22.74 -2.92 15.50
C THR A 118 -23.27 -2.11 16.68
N VAL A 119 -24.18 -2.68 17.46
CA VAL A 119 -24.62 -2.03 18.69
C VAL A 119 -23.52 -2.15 19.75
N ARG A 120 -23.10 -1.02 20.34
CA ARG A 120 -22.03 -0.96 21.36
C ARG A 120 -22.55 -0.69 22.76
N GLN A 121 -23.59 0.13 22.85
CA GLN A 121 -24.25 0.40 24.10
C GLN A 121 -25.71 0.73 23.90
N PHE A 122 -26.53 0.52 24.92
CA PHE A 122 -27.89 1.03 25.00
C PHE A 122 -28.18 1.55 26.41
N PHE A 123 -29.12 2.49 26.49
CA PHE A 123 -29.59 3.09 27.73
C PHE A 123 -31.04 2.68 27.97
N TYR A 124 -31.31 2.10 29.12
CA TYR A 124 -32.62 1.56 29.48
C TYR A 124 -32.79 1.60 31.01
N HIS A 125 -33.95 2.07 31.49
CA HIS A 125 -34.26 2.28 32.91
C HIS A 125 -33.14 2.92 33.75
N GLY A 126 -32.61 4.07 33.29
CA GLY A 126 -31.58 4.81 34.02
C GLY A 126 -30.19 4.14 34.00
N LYS A 127 -30.03 3.00 33.33
CA LYS A 127 -28.76 2.24 33.28
C LYS A 127 -28.21 2.18 31.87
N THR A 128 -26.89 2.25 31.79
CA THR A 128 -26.14 2.02 30.53
C THR A 128 -25.68 0.58 30.48
N HIS A 129 -25.95 -0.09 29.37
CA HIS A 129 -25.52 -1.45 29.09
C HIS A 129 -24.55 -1.43 27.93
N HIS A 130 -23.44 -2.16 28.07
CA HIS A 130 -22.43 -2.35 27.03
C HIS A 130 -22.62 -3.72 26.37
N VAL A 131 -22.36 -3.75 25.07
CA VAL A 131 -22.57 -4.95 24.23
C VAL A 131 -21.23 -5.36 23.64
N SER A 132 -20.79 -6.59 23.93
CA SER A 132 -19.57 -7.17 23.36
C SER A 132 -19.84 -7.96 22.07
N GLY A 133 -18.76 -8.41 21.43
CA GLY A 133 -18.78 -9.05 20.12
C GLY A 133 -18.57 -8.05 18.97
N GLU A 134 -18.31 -8.59 17.79
CA GLU A 134 -17.93 -7.81 16.60
C GLU A 134 -18.82 -8.17 15.41
N GLY A 135 -19.13 -7.16 14.60
CA GLY A 135 -19.90 -7.33 13.38
C GLY A 135 -21.28 -7.96 13.62
N TYR A 136 -21.68 -8.81 12.69
CA TYR A 136 -22.97 -9.51 12.74
C TYR A 136 -22.91 -10.89 13.42
N ASP A 137 -21.87 -11.16 14.23
CA ASP A 137 -21.86 -12.36 15.07
C ASP A 137 -22.86 -12.23 16.22
N THR A 138 -23.70 -13.25 16.39
CA THR A 138 -24.71 -13.31 17.45
C THR A 138 -24.11 -13.73 18.80
N LYS A 139 -22.81 -14.04 18.85
CA LYS A 139 -22.06 -14.24 20.10
C LYS A 139 -21.63 -12.91 20.71
N GLY A 140 -21.87 -12.75 22.01
CA GLY A 140 -21.51 -11.57 22.78
C GLY A 140 -22.27 -11.52 24.10
N GLU A 141 -21.83 -10.64 24.99
CA GLU A 141 -22.38 -10.45 26.32
C GLU A 141 -22.90 -9.03 26.48
N ILE A 142 -23.98 -8.89 27.26
CA ILE A 142 -24.57 -7.60 27.63
C ILE A 142 -24.22 -7.36 29.10
N THR A 143 -23.49 -6.28 29.39
CA THR A 143 -23.02 -5.97 30.74
C THR A 143 -23.47 -4.57 31.17
N PRO A 144 -24.16 -4.42 32.32
CA PRO A 144 -24.69 -5.48 33.18
C PRO A 144 -25.79 -6.29 32.48
N THR A 145 -26.05 -7.52 32.94
CA THR A 145 -27.06 -8.39 32.34
C THR A 145 -28.42 -7.70 32.27
N CYS A 146 -29.03 -7.69 31.08
CA CYS A 146 -30.33 -7.10 30.87
C CYS A 146 -31.43 -8.18 30.93
N SER A 147 -32.36 -8.06 31.88
CA SER A 147 -33.54 -8.93 31.98
C SER A 147 -34.68 -8.51 31.06
N ALA A 148 -34.55 -7.38 30.34
CA ALA A 148 -35.62 -6.77 29.56
C ALA A 148 -35.80 -7.37 28.16
N LYS A 149 -35.98 -8.70 28.11
CA LYS A 149 -36.19 -9.42 26.84
C LYS A 149 -37.42 -8.91 26.07
N ASN A 150 -38.51 -8.61 26.78
CA ASN A 150 -39.79 -8.28 26.13
C ASN A 150 -40.04 -6.77 25.97
N GLU A 151 -39.37 -5.91 26.77
CA GLU A 151 -39.68 -4.47 26.78
C GLU A 151 -38.78 -3.67 25.84
N LEU A 152 -37.47 -3.97 25.80
CA LEU A 152 -36.53 -3.28 24.90
C LEU A 152 -36.22 -4.10 23.65
N LEU A 153 -35.86 -5.38 23.81
CA LEU A 153 -35.33 -6.18 22.70
C LEU A 153 -36.41 -6.60 21.71
N LEU A 154 -37.64 -6.83 22.16
CA LEU A 154 -38.77 -7.16 21.29
C LEU A 154 -39.10 -6.02 20.30
N PRO A 155 -39.19 -4.73 20.69
CA PRO A 155 -39.31 -3.62 19.75
C PRO A 155 -38.24 -3.61 18.66
N LEU A 156 -36.99 -3.97 18.99
CA LEU A 156 -35.87 -4.00 18.05
C LEU A 156 -36.04 -5.05 16.94
N VAL A 157 -36.76 -6.13 17.26
CA VAL A 157 -37.10 -7.23 16.33
C VAL A 157 -38.31 -6.92 15.48
N LEU A 158 -39.36 -6.38 16.10
CA LEU A 158 -40.68 -6.25 15.49
C LEU A 158 -40.77 -5.00 14.59
N CYS A 159 -40.17 -3.89 15.04
CA CYS A 159 -39.99 -2.67 14.25
C CYS A 159 -38.71 -2.77 13.41
N ASN A 160 -38.65 -3.72 12.48
CA ASN A 160 -37.44 -4.06 11.72
C ASN A 160 -37.80 -4.82 10.45
N ASP A 161 -37.23 -4.45 9.31
CA ASP A 161 -37.48 -5.06 8.00
C ASP A 161 -36.32 -5.94 7.53
N SER A 162 -35.23 -5.97 8.31
CA SER A 162 -34.05 -6.76 7.99
C SER A 162 -34.18 -8.22 8.46
N TYR A 163 -33.31 -9.07 7.94
CA TYR A 163 -33.24 -10.49 8.27
C TYR A 163 -31.79 -10.92 8.46
N LEU A 164 -31.57 -11.92 9.31
CA LEU A 164 -30.26 -12.53 9.51
C LEU A 164 -30.16 -13.84 8.74
N ARG A 165 -29.23 -13.93 7.78
CA ARG A 165 -28.90 -15.16 7.06
C ARG A 165 -27.55 -15.67 7.54
N GLY A 166 -27.55 -16.42 8.63
CA GLY A 166 -26.30 -16.83 9.29
C GLY A 166 -25.57 -15.63 9.89
N LYS A 167 -24.40 -15.27 9.33
CA LYS A 167 -23.62 -14.09 9.72
C LYS A 167 -23.79 -12.89 8.78
N GLU A 168 -24.76 -12.94 7.87
CA GLU A 168 -25.06 -11.87 6.93
C GLU A 168 -26.38 -11.18 7.30
N VAL A 169 -26.40 -9.86 7.15
CA VAL A 169 -27.61 -9.05 7.25
C VAL A 169 -28.16 -8.82 5.85
N VAL A 170 -29.43 -9.14 5.65
CA VAL A 170 -30.18 -8.76 4.45
C VAL A 170 -31.14 -7.64 4.85
N GLY A 171 -30.93 -6.44 4.31
CA GLY A 171 -31.68 -5.23 4.66
C GLY A 171 -30.76 -4.08 5.06
N ASP A 172 -31.28 -3.15 5.86
CA ASP A 172 -30.52 -2.00 6.35
C ASP A 172 -29.50 -2.44 7.43
N PRO A 173 -28.22 -2.01 7.35
CA PRO A 173 -27.20 -2.37 8.32
C PRO A 173 -27.52 -1.98 9.77
N MET A 174 -28.15 -0.83 10.00
CA MET A 174 -28.50 -0.41 11.36
C MET A 174 -29.58 -1.32 11.93
N GLU A 175 -30.58 -1.66 11.14
CA GLU A 175 -31.61 -2.61 11.52
C GLU A 175 -31.06 -4.02 11.78
N GLY A 176 -30.16 -4.52 10.92
CA GLY A 176 -29.49 -5.80 11.16
C GLY A 176 -28.74 -5.84 12.49
N ALA A 177 -28.05 -4.75 12.84
CA ALA A 177 -27.38 -4.62 14.12
C ALA A 177 -28.34 -4.73 15.33
N LEU A 178 -29.56 -4.18 15.19
CA LEU A 178 -30.60 -4.29 16.21
C LEU A 178 -31.07 -5.75 16.39
N LEU A 179 -31.20 -6.51 15.29
CA LEU A 179 -31.53 -7.94 15.36
C LEU A 179 -30.43 -8.77 16.03
N VAL A 180 -29.17 -8.45 15.74
CA VAL A 180 -28.01 -9.08 16.39
C VAL A 180 -28.03 -8.80 17.89
N LEU A 181 -28.31 -7.54 18.31
CA LEU A 181 -28.47 -7.20 19.72
C LEU A 181 -29.60 -8.02 20.37
N ALA A 182 -30.77 -8.09 19.76
CA ALA A 182 -31.91 -8.83 20.31
C ALA A 182 -31.58 -10.33 20.47
N THR A 183 -30.88 -10.90 19.48
CA THR A 183 -30.43 -12.30 19.52
C THR A 183 -29.40 -12.54 20.63
N LYS A 184 -28.43 -11.63 20.82
CA LYS A 184 -27.47 -11.66 21.95
C LYS A 184 -28.16 -11.60 23.31
N GLY A 185 -29.24 -10.83 23.41
CA GLY A 185 -30.09 -10.78 24.60
C GLY A 185 -31.04 -11.98 24.75
N GLY A 186 -30.96 -12.98 23.87
CA GLY A 186 -31.70 -14.24 23.95
C GLY A 186 -33.13 -14.17 23.46
N VAL A 187 -33.46 -13.22 22.56
CA VAL A 187 -34.74 -13.16 21.84
C VAL A 187 -34.59 -13.90 20.51
N ASN A 188 -35.45 -14.87 20.25
CA ASN A 188 -35.53 -15.52 18.94
C ASN A 188 -36.42 -14.68 18.01
N TYR A 189 -35.80 -13.96 17.09
CA TYR A 189 -36.50 -12.97 16.28
C TYR A 189 -37.52 -13.60 15.29
N GLU A 190 -37.27 -14.82 14.78
CA GLU A 190 -38.19 -15.53 13.90
C GLU A 190 -39.45 -15.96 14.67
N HIS A 191 -39.26 -16.51 15.87
CA HIS A 191 -40.37 -16.88 16.74
C HIS A 191 -41.19 -15.64 17.14
N SER A 192 -40.54 -14.55 17.53
CA SER A 192 -41.23 -13.31 17.88
C SER A 192 -42.06 -12.75 16.72
N ARG A 193 -41.58 -12.81 15.48
CA ARG A 193 -42.36 -12.35 14.32
C ARG A 193 -43.60 -13.21 14.04
N MET A 194 -43.55 -14.50 14.35
CA MET A 194 -44.72 -15.40 14.26
C MET A 194 -45.73 -15.16 15.38
N GLU A 195 -45.24 -14.95 16.61
CA GLU A 195 -46.09 -14.70 17.79
C GLU A 195 -46.79 -13.33 17.72
N PHE A 196 -46.12 -12.33 17.14
CA PHE A 196 -46.61 -10.95 17.03
C PHE A 196 -46.76 -10.53 15.56
N PRO A 197 -47.79 -11.02 14.85
CA PRO A 197 -47.97 -10.73 13.43
C PRO A 197 -48.16 -9.23 13.18
N ARG A 198 -47.39 -8.70 12.22
CA ARG A 198 -47.45 -7.29 11.80
C ARG A 198 -48.75 -7.03 11.04
N LEU A 199 -49.55 -6.09 11.52
CA LEU A 199 -50.82 -5.65 10.93
C LEU A 199 -50.66 -4.47 9.98
N ALA A 200 -49.76 -3.55 10.32
CA ALA A 200 -49.52 -2.32 9.58
C ALA A 200 -48.14 -1.75 9.91
N GLU A 201 -47.69 -0.81 9.08
CA GLU A 201 -46.45 -0.08 9.27
C GLU A 201 -46.54 1.34 8.76
N ILE A 202 -45.73 2.20 9.37
CA ILE A 202 -45.29 3.48 8.83
C ILE A 202 -43.80 3.28 8.53
N PRO A 203 -43.41 3.15 7.25
CA PRO A 203 -42.02 2.93 6.88
C PRO A 203 -41.17 4.14 7.28
N PHE A 204 -39.85 3.95 7.36
CA PHE A 204 -38.95 5.07 7.60
C PHE A 204 -38.94 6.04 6.41
N ASP A 205 -39.13 7.33 6.69
CA ASP A 205 -38.93 8.41 5.72
C ASP A 205 -38.01 9.50 6.31
N ALA A 206 -37.19 10.13 5.47
CA ALA A 206 -36.23 11.16 5.87
C ALA A 206 -36.90 12.45 6.39
N GLU A 207 -38.13 12.74 5.97
CA GLU A 207 -38.92 13.89 6.40
C GLU A 207 -39.33 13.77 7.88
N HIS A 208 -39.87 12.60 8.28
CA HIS A 208 -40.34 12.37 9.65
C HIS A 208 -39.37 11.62 10.56
N LYS A 209 -38.33 10.97 10.01
CA LYS A 209 -37.18 10.38 10.72
C LYS A 209 -37.51 9.32 11.77
N PHE A 210 -38.59 8.58 11.61
CA PHE A 210 -38.93 7.42 12.44
C PHE A 210 -39.59 6.32 11.60
N MET A 211 -39.65 5.11 12.13
CA MET A 211 -40.44 3.98 11.62
C MET A 211 -41.37 3.52 12.74
N ALA A 212 -42.58 3.08 12.41
CA ALA A 212 -43.51 2.50 13.37
C ALA A 212 -44.14 1.22 12.82
N THR A 213 -44.30 0.19 13.66
CA THR A 213 -44.97 -1.07 13.27
C THR A 213 -46.03 -1.45 14.30
N PHE A 214 -47.10 -2.07 13.81
CA PHE A 214 -48.30 -2.41 14.59
C PHE A 214 -48.45 -3.93 14.62
N HIS A 215 -48.58 -4.51 15.82
CA HIS A 215 -48.59 -5.95 16.03
C HIS A 215 -49.78 -6.38 16.87
N ARG A 216 -50.45 -7.45 16.46
CA ARG A 216 -51.56 -8.02 17.24
C ARG A 216 -51.02 -8.90 18.36
N HIS A 217 -51.51 -8.71 19.59
CA HIS A 217 -51.23 -9.62 20.69
C HIS A 217 -52.49 -9.77 21.57
N GLY A 218 -53.20 -10.89 21.42
CA GLY A 218 -54.48 -11.10 22.10
C GLY A 218 -55.51 -10.02 21.75
N ASN A 219 -55.97 -9.30 22.78
CA ASN A 219 -56.93 -8.18 22.67
C ASN A 219 -56.26 -6.80 22.58
N ASP A 220 -54.93 -6.77 22.43
CA ASP A 220 -54.15 -5.54 22.35
C ASP A 220 -53.46 -5.40 20.99
N ILE A 221 -53.14 -4.16 20.67
CA ILE A 221 -52.20 -3.82 19.61
C ILE A 221 -51.00 -3.14 20.21
N LEU A 222 -49.84 -3.74 19.97
CA LEU A 222 -48.55 -3.22 20.37
C LEU A 222 -47.97 -2.44 19.20
N ILE A 223 -47.57 -1.22 19.49
CA ILE A 223 -47.01 -0.28 18.52
C ILE A 223 -45.56 -0.06 18.94
N PHE A 224 -44.63 -0.38 18.05
CA PHE A 224 -43.22 -0.17 18.28
C PHE A 224 -42.70 0.89 17.34
N VAL A 225 -41.91 1.82 17.87
CA VAL A 225 -41.42 2.98 17.14
C VAL A 225 -39.92 3.11 17.36
N LYS A 226 -39.16 3.27 16.28
CA LYS A 226 -37.74 3.59 16.33
C LYS A 226 -37.44 4.80 15.45
N GLY A 227 -36.49 5.63 15.83
CA GLY A 227 -36.14 6.79 15.01
C GLY A 227 -35.08 7.68 15.64
N ALA A 228 -34.95 8.88 15.09
CA ALA A 228 -34.04 9.88 15.62
C ALA A 228 -34.42 10.24 17.08
N PRO A 229 -33.48 10.23 18.04
CA PRO A 229 -33.77 10.41 19.45
C PRO A 229 -34.61 11.66 19.76
N GLU A 230 -34.30 12.78 19.12
CA GLU A 230 -35.01 14.05 19.31
C GLU A 230 -36.49 13.97 18.88
N ILE A 231 -36.79 13.22 17.81
CA ILE A 231 -38.15 13.03 17.31
C ILE A 231 -38.94 12.11 18.24
N ILE A 232 -38.31 11.03 18.69
CA ILE A 232 -38.94 10.06 19.58
C ILE A 232 -39.22 10.68 20.95
N ILE A 233 -38.25 11.38 21.54
CA ILE A 233 -38.41 12.06 22.84
C ILE A 233 -39.54 13.11 22.78
N ALA A 234 -39.66 13.85 21.67
CA ALA A 234 -40.73 14.84 21.50
C ALA A 234 -42.13 14.22 21.47
N ARG A 235 -42.25 12.97 20.99
CA ARG A 235 -43.50 12.22 20.89
C ARG A 235 -43.86 11.42 22.15
N CYS A 236 -42.94 11.34 23.11
CA CYS A 236 -43.14 10.60 24.35
C CYS A 236 -43.76 11.48 25.45
N HIS A 237 -44.58 10.85 26.30
CA HIS A 237 -45.14 11.47 27.50
C HIS A 237 -44.11 11.43 28.63
N LEU A 238 -43.25 12.46 28.67
CA LEU A 238 -42.13 12.59 29.60
C LEU A 238 -42.19 13.92 30.34
N THR A 239 -41.75 13.92 31.59
CA THR A 239 -41.53 15.13 32.39
C THR A 239 -40.38 15.98 31.84
N PHE A 240 -40.25 17.22 32.32
CA PHE A 240 -39.17 18.10 31.89
C PHE A 240 -37.78 17.52 32.21
N ASP A 241 -37.62 16.95 33.42
CA ASP A 241 -36.36 16.40 33.89
C ASP A 241 -35.96 15.14 33.11
N GLU A 242 -36.90 14.23 32.84
CA GLU A 242 -36.64 13.03 32.03
C GLU A 242 -36.22 13.39 30.59
N ARG A 243 -36.83 14.44 30.00
CA ARG A 243 -36.44 14.92 28.68
C ARG A 243 -35.02 15.49 28.68
N ALA A 244 -34.64 16.19 29.74
CA ALA A 244 -33.30 16.74 29.89
C ALA A 244 -32.25 15.62 30.02
N GLU A 245 -32.51 14.63 30.88
CA GLU A 245 -31.62 13.47 31.08
C GLU A 245 -31.41 12.69 29.78
N LEU A 246 -32.47 12.38 29.04
CA LEU A 246 -32.36 11.63 27.78
C LEU A 246 -31.60 12.40 26.70
N ARG A 247 -31.75 13.73 26.65
CA ARG A 247 -30.98 14.58 25.73
C ARG A 247 -29.50 14.62 26.08
N GLU A 248 -29.18 14.74 27.37
CA GLU A 248 -27.80 14.67 27.85
C GLU A 248 -27.18 13.31 27.54
N LYS A 249 -27.92 12.22 27.77
CA LYS A 249 -27.44 10.87 27.50
C LYS A 249 -27.20 10.63 26.01
N ASN A 250 -28.13 11.07 25.16
CA ASN A 250 -27.96 11.05 23.72
C ASN A 250 -26.68 11.80 23.29
N ALA A 251 -26.47 13.02 23.81
CA ALA A 251 -25.27 13.80 23.52
C ALA A 251 -23.97 13.10 23.99
N SER A 252 -23.99 12.47 25.16
CA SER A 252 -22.86 11.67 25.66
C SER A 252 -22.53 10.49 24.74
N MET A 253 -23.53 9.74 24.30
CA MET A 253 -23.35 8.60 23.38
C MET A 253 -22.81 9.07 22.02
N SER A 254 -23.35 10.19 21.49
CA SER A 254 -22.86 10.77 20.23
C SER A 254 -21.43 11.30 20.32
N LYS A 255 -21.01 11.87 21.48
CA LYS A 255 -19.62 12.29 21.71
C LYS A 255 -18.63 11.13 21.64
N THR A 256 -19.07 9.90 21.96
CA THR A 256 -18.26 8.69 21.81
C THR A 256 -18.32 8.09 20.39
N GLY A 257 -18.86 8.82 19.41
CA GLY A 257 -18.92 8.39 18.02
C GLY A 257 -20.10 7.46 17.69
N LEU A 258 -21.06 7.30 18.60
CA LEU A 258 -22.22 6.44 18.36
C LEU A 258 -23.32 7.16 17.60
N ARG A 259 -23.88 6.45 16.63
CA ARG A 259 -25.16 6.78 16.01
C ARG A 259 -26.28 6.26 16.91
N VAL A 260 -27.05 7.17 17.48
CA VAL A 260 -28.06 6.84 18.50
C VAL A 260 -29.45 6.76 17.86
N LEU A 261 -30.22 5.75 18.22
CA LEU A 261 -31.65 5.59 17.91
C LEU A 261 -32.48 5.64 19.20
N GLY A 262 -33.59 6.36 19.16
CA GLY A 262 -34.61 6.31 20.20
C GLY A 262 -35.61 5.20 19.93
N ILE A 263 -35.99 4.45 20.97
CA ILE A 263 -36.98 3.39 20.93
C ILE A 263 -38.13 3.77 21.86
N ALA A 264 -39.35 3.66 21.35
CA ALA A 264 -40.57 3.90 22.10
C ALA A 264 -41.64 2.87 21.75
N MET A 265 -42.62 2.74 22.63
CA MET A 265 -43.75 1.84 22.42
C MET A 265 -45.07 2.48 22.83
N HIS A 266 -46.16 1.92 22.33
CA HIS A 266 -47.50 2.23 22.79
C HIS A 266 -48.37 0.97 22.75
N ARG A 267 -49.34 0.89 23.66
CA ARG A 267 -50.29 -0.22 23.72
C ARG A 267 -51.68 0.37 23.68
N ILE A 268 -52.50 -0.14 22.77
CA ILE A 268 -53.91 0.23 22.63
C ILE A 268 -54.76 -1.03 22.63
N SER A 269 -56.04 -0.90 23.00
CA SER A 269 -56.98 -2.00 22.81
C SER A 269 -57.18 -2.26 21.32
N ALA A 270 -57.34 -3.54 20.94
CA ALA A 270 -57.70 -3.90 19.57
C ALA A 270 -59.05 -3.28 19.14
N ALA A 271 -59.93 -2.92 20.09
CA ALA A 271 -61.18 -2.21 19.81
C ALA A 271 -60.96 -0.74 19.41
N ASP A 272 -59.89 -0.11 19.91
CA ASP A 272 -59.57 1.30 19.60
C ASP A 272 -58.83 1.44 18.26
N TYR A 273 -58.32 0.34 17.72
CA TYR A 273 -57.65 0.31 16.44
C TYR A 273 -58.62 0.22 15.28
N LYS A 274 -58.69 1.32 14.52
CA LYS A 274 -59.49 1.40 13.30
C LYS A 274 -58.66 1.01 12.07
N PRO A 275 -58.97 -0.12 11.39
CA PRO A 275 -58.24 -0.57 10.21
C PRO A 275 -58.42 0.39 9.02
N ARG A 276 -57.51 0.29 8.03
CA ARG A 276 -57.45 1.16 6.85
C ARG A 276 -58.79 1.31 6.09
N PHE A 277 -59.62 0.26 6.07
CA PHE A 277 -60.91 0.27 5.40
C PHE A 277 -61.94 1.22 6.05
N GLU A 278 -61.79 1.52 7.34
CA GLU A 278 -62.69 2.41 8.08
C GLU A 278 -62.21 3.88 8.08
N ASN A 279 -60.97 4.14 7.65
CA ASN A 279 -60.43 5.50 7.56
C ASN A 279 -59.47 5.63 6.35
N PRO A 280 -59.96 6.10 5.19
CA PRO A 280 -59.19 6.11 3.94
C PRO A 280 -58.09 7.19 3.87
N ASN A 281 -57.89 7.99 4.92
CA ASN A 281 -56.86 9.02 4.93
C ASN A 281 -55.47 8.36 5.02
N LYS A 282 -54.50 8.80 4.20
CA LYS A 282 -53.15 8.19 4.16
C LYS A 282 -52.44 8.19 5.52
N ASP A 283 -52.81 9.11 6.41
CA ASP A 283 -52.17 9.30 7.72
C ASP A 283 -52.97 8.72 8.90
N TYR A 284 -53.91 7.81 8.67
CA TYR A 284 -54.77 7.28 9.74
C TYR A 284 -54.00 6.65 10.92
N LEU A 285 -52.79 6.13 10.67
CA LEU A 285 -51.92 5.50 11.67
C LEU A 285 -51.18 6.51 12.57
N TRP A 286 -50.99 7.76 12.12
CA TRP A 286 -50.16 8.75 12.82
C TRP A 286 -50.69 9.12 14.20
N ARG A 287 -52.02 9.06 14.38
CA ARG A 287 -52.69 9.32 15.67
C ARG A 287 -52.21 8.39 16.79
N TYR A 288 -51.72 7.19 16.44
CA TYR A 288 -51.26 6.21 17.42
C TYR A 288 -49.75 6.33 17.69
N VAL A 289 -49.06 7.25 17.01
CA VAL A 289 -47.63 7.56 17.19
C VAL A 289 -47.46 8.88 17.98
N GLU A 290 -48.43 9.16 18.84
CA GLU A 290 -48.44 10.27 19.79
C GLU A 290 -48.56 9.72 21.21
N ARG A 291 -48.01 10.45 22.20
CA ARG A 291 -48.03 10.06 23.63
C ARG A 291 -47.41 8.67 23.87
N LEU A 292 -46.31 8.40 23.16
CA LEU A 292 -45.57 7.16 23.28
C LEU A 292 -44.95 7.01 24.68
N GLN A 293 -44.73 5.77 25.10
CA GLN A 293 -43.90 5.44 26.24
C GLN A 293 -42.46 5.26 25.75
N PHE A 294 -41.55 6.06 26.29
CA PHE A 294 -40.14 5.94 25.97
C PHE A 294 -39.56 4.65 26.55
N VAL A 295 -38.81 3.89 25.75
CA VAL A 295 -38.22 2.62 26.17
C VAL A 295 -36.73 2.79 26.42
N GLY A 296 -35.97 3.28 25.42
CA GLY A 296 -34.53 3.39 25.55
C GLY A 296 -33.82 4.05 24.37
N LEU A 297 -32.52 4.27 24.54
CA LEU A 297 -31.60 4.70 23.48
C LEU A 297 -30.70 3.54 23.08
N VAL A 298 -30.45 3.35 21.79
CA VAL A 298 -29.51 2.35 21.29
C VAL A 298 -28.41 3.05 20.49
N GLY A 299 -27.16 2.84 20.88
CA GLY A 299 -25.98 3.43 20.25
C GLY A 299 -25.25 2.42 19.37
N LEU A 300 -25.20 2.71 18.08
CA LEU A 300 -24.56 1.91 17.06
C LEU A 300 -23.26 2.56 16.59
N GLN A 301 -22.28 1.75 16.20
CA GLN A 301 -21.02 2.20 15.64
C GLN A 301 -20.61 1.31 14.47
N ASP A 302 -19.97 1.89 13.46
CA ASP A 302 -19.18 1.14 12.50
C ASP A 302 -17.78 0.93 13.09
N MET A 303 -17.44 -0.32 13.39
CA MET A 303 -16.24 -0.65 14.16
C MET A 303 -14.97 -0.51 13.33
N ALA A 304 -13.92 0.01 13.94
CA ALA A 304 -12.56 -0.06 13.40
C ALA A 304 -12.11 -1.52 13.25
N ARG A 305 -11.35 -1.84 12.21
CA ARG A 305 -10.74 -3.16 12.06
C ARG A 305 -9.59 -3.32 13.06
N GLY A 306 -9.49 -4.48 13.71
CA GLY A 306 -8.48 -4.71 14.76
C GLY A 306 -7.02 -4.63 14.29
N ASP A 307 -6.73 -4.88 13.01
CA ASP A 307 -5.39 -4.83 12.42
C ASP A 307 -4.97 -3.44 11.90
N VAL A 308 -5.93 -2.50 11.81
CA VAL A 308 -5.68 -1.15 11.28
C VAL A 308 -4.84 -0.32 12.25
N HIS A 309 -5.05 -0.44 13.56
CA HIS A 309 -4.30 0.35 14.56
C HIS A 309 -2.79 0.11 14.48
N GLU A 310 -2.37 -1.16 14.41
CA GLU A 310 -0.95 -1.49 14.28
C GLU A 310 -0.39 -1.10 12.91
N SER A 311 -1.21 -1.16 11.86
CA SER A 311 -0.86 -0.70 10.51
C SER A 311 -0.63 0.82 10.47
N ILE A 312 -1.49 1.60 11.13
CA ILE A 312 -1.35 3.06 11.29
C ILE A 312 -0.07 3.41 12.03
N LYS A 313 0.18 2.77 13.19
CA LYS A 313 1.43 2.99 13.94
C LYS A 313 2.67 2.67 13.13
N LEU A 314 2.63 1.60 12.32
CA LEU A 314 3.74 1.24 11.47
C LEU A 314 4.01 2.30 10.39
N CYS A 315 2.96 2.82 9.75
CA CYS A 315 3.07 3.93 8.80
C CYS A 315 3.62 5.20 9.46
N GLN A 316 3.11 5.58 10.63
CA GLN A 316 3.60 6.74 11.38
C GLN A 316 5.08 6.60 11.75
N ARG A 317 5.51 5.42 12.24
CA ARG A 317 6.93 5.12 12.49
C ARG A 317 7.79 5.20 11.23
N ALA A 318 7.21 4.81 10.09
CA ALA A 318 7.85 4.88 8.77
C ALA A 318 7.83 6.30 8.16
N GLY A 319 7.37 7.32 8.91
CA GLY A 319 7.25 8.71 8.48
C GLY A 319 6.18 8.97 7.43
N ILE A 320 5.16 8.10 7.34
CA ILE A 320 4.02 8.22 6.43
C ILE A 320 2.85 8.79 7.21
N ASP A 321 2.34 9.94 6.78
CA ASP A 321 1.15 10.56 7.35
C ASP A 321 -0.13 9.91 6.80
N ILE A 322 -1.17 9.82 7.63
CA ILE A 322 -2.43 9.19 7.27
C ILE A 322 -3.54 10.19 7.48
N LYS A 323 -4.29 10.45 6.40
CA LYS A 323 -5.39 11.41 6.38
C LYS A 323 -6.69 10.66 6.13
N MET A 324 -7.60 10.69 7.11
CA MET A 324 -8.93 10.11 6.98
C MET A 324 -9.82 11.07 6.21
N ILE A 325 -10.48 10.59 5.16
CA ILE A 325 -11.45 11.34 4.37
C ILE A 325 -12.79 10.62 4.47
N THR A 326 -13.86 11.32 4.84
CA THR A 326 -15.17 10.69 5.06
C THR A 326 -16.34 11.62 4.81
N GLY A 327 -17.50 11.04 4.47
CA GLY A 327 -18.79 11.72 4.41
C GLY A 327 -19.46 11.91 5.78
N ASP A 328 -18.93 11.29 6.84
CA ASP A 328 -19.47 11.36 8.19
C ASP A 328 -19.42 12.76 8.80
N GLN A 329 -20.14 12.94 9.92
CA GLN A 329 -20.02 14.16 10.72
C GLN A 329 -18.64 14.24 11.39
N VAL A 330 -18.15 15.48 11.57
CA VAL A 330 -16.84 15.78 12.19
C VAL A 330 -16.67 15.08 13.54
N THR A 331 -17.70 15.08 14.38
CA THR A 331 -17.66 14.47 15.73
C THR A 331 -17.41 12.96 15.68
N THR A 332 -18.15 12.24 14.84
CA THR A 332 -17.99 10.79 14.65
C THR A 332 -16.65 10.45 14.02
N ALA A 333 -16.26 11.18 12.96
CA ALA A 333 -14.99 10.97 12.29
C ALA A 333 -13.79 11.19 13.24
N THR A 334 -13.85 12.24 14.08
CA THR A 334 -12.81 12.54 15.07
C THR A 334 -12.72 11.46 16.15
N ALA A 335 -13.86 10.93 16.61
CA ALA A 335 -13.88 9.85 17.59
C ALA A 335 -13.18 8.59 17.05
N ILE A 336 -13.53 8.17 15.83
CA ILE A 336 -12.93 7.00 15.17
C ILE A 336 -11.45 7.25 14.88
N ALA A 337 -11.09 8.45 14.41
CA ALA A 337 -9.69 8.81 14.17
C ALA A 337 -8.83 8.71 15.44
N ARG A 338 -9.35 9.17 16.58
CA ARG A 338 -8.67 9.04 17.89
C ARG A 338 -8.54 7.58 18.33
N GLU A 339 -9.59 6.77 18.15
CA GLU A 339 -9.57 5.33 18.46
C GLU A 339 -8.48 4.61 17.66
N LEU A 340 -8.32 4.98 16.38
CA LEU A 340 -7.31 4.47 15.46
C LEU A 340 -5.90 5.04 15.64
N GLY A 341 -5.72 6.01 16.55
CA GLY A 341 -4.44 6.67 16.78
C GLY A 341 -4.00 7.66 15.68
N LEU A 342 -4.95 8.19 14.90
CA LEU A 342 -4.67 9.28 13.96
C LEU A 342 -4.48 10.60 14.71
N HIS A 343 -3.56 11.42 14.20
CA HIS A 343 -3.20 12.72 14.77
C HIS A 343 -3.63 13.85 13.82
N GLY A 344 -3.76 15.07 14.36
CA GLY A 344 -4.10 16.27 13.59
C GLY A 344 -5.52 16.76 13.81
N ASP A 345 -5.79 17.94 13.29
CA ASP A 345 -7.09 18.61 13.41
C ASP A 345 -8.12 17.97 12.47
N ALA A 346 -9.39 18.21 12.78
CA ALA A 346 -10.52 17.82 11.93
C ALA A 346 -11.08 19.04 11.20
N MET A 347 -11.35 18.88 9.90
CA MET A 347 -11.89 19.92 9.04
C MET A 347 -13.16 19.43 8.35
N ASN A 348 -14.18 20.29 8.30
CA ASN A 348 -15.41 20.03 7.56
C ASN A 348 -15.27 20.50 6.10
N GLY A 349 -16.00 19.88 5.17
CA GLY A 349 -16.02 20.26 3.76
C GLY A 349 -16.45 21.70 3.49
N GLN A 350 -17.28 22.30 4.36
CA GLN A 350 -17.63 23.73 4.25
C GLN A 350 -16.43 24.64 4.53
N ASP A 351 -15.66 24.34 5.58
CA ASP A 351 -14.46 25.10 5.93
C ASP A 351 -13.38 24.95 4.85
N LEU A 352 -13.26 23.75 4.29
CA LEU A 352 -12.39 23.47 3.16
C LEU A 352 -12.74 24.31 1.92
N ALA A 353 -14.04 24.50 1.65
CA ALA A 353 -14.51 25.30 0.52
C ALA A 353 -14.22 26.80 0.70
N ALA A 354 -14.15 27.29 1.94
CA ALA A 354 -13.86 28.68 2.24
C ALA A 354 -12.38 29.04 2.08
N LEU A 355 -11.47 28.07 2.20
CA LEU A 355 -10.04 28.28 2.02
C LEU A 355 -9.69 28.40 0.54
N ASN A 356 -8.74 29.29 0.21
CA ASN A 356 -8.10 29.27 -1.10
C ASN A 356 -7.04 28.15 -1.18
N ASP A 357 -6.51 27.89 -2.38
CA ASP A 357 -5.56 26.78 -2.61
C ASP A 357 -4.23 26.95 -1.86
N GLU A 358 -3.74 28.17 -1.70
CA GLU A 358 -2.46 28.47 -1.04
C GLU A 358 -2.56 28.31 0.49
N GLU A 359 -3.66 28.79 1.07
CA GLU A 359 -4.01 28.58 2.47
C GLU A 359 -4.23 27.11 2.79
N LEU A 360 -4.88 26.38 1.88
CA LEU A 360 -5.06 24.94 2.01
C LEU A 360 -3.70 24.24 2.04
N VAL A 361 -2.81 24.51 1.10
CA VAL A 361 -1.44 23.94 1.06
C VAL A 361 -0.67 24.23 2.35
N ALA A 362 -0.81 25.43 2.93
CA ALA A 362 -0.14 25.80 4.17
C ALA A 362 -0.67 25.04 5.41
N ARG A 363 -1.97 24.70 5.45
CA ARG A 363 -2.61 24.05 6.61
C ARG A 363 -2.74 22.53 6.49
N ILE A 364 -2.69 21.97 5.29
CA ILE A 364 -3.06 20.57 5.02
C ILE A 364 -2.24 19.54 5.81
N ASN A 365 -1.01 19.88 6.18
CA ASN A 365 -0.14 19.00 6.94
C ASN A 365 -0.60 18.80 8.39
N GLY A 366 -1.25 19.81 9.00
CA GLY A 366 -1.77 19.72 10.36
C GLY A 366 -3.11 19.01 10.49
N ILE A 367 -3.79 18.73 9.37
CA ILE A 367 -5.15 18.18 9.35
C ILE A 367 -5.08 16.67 9.13
N GLY A 368 -5.63 15.91 10.08
CA GLY A 368 -5.70 14.45 10.02
C GLY A 368 -7.04 13.90 9.55
N VAL A 369 -8.12 14.67 9.70
CA VAL A 369 -9.48 14.22 9.41
C VAL A 369 -10.21 15.24 8.55
N PHE A 370 -10.74 14.79 7.42
CA PHE A 370 -11.62 15.58 6.55
C PHE A 370 -13.00 14.93 6.52
N ALA A 371 -14.01 15.66 7.01
CA ALA A 371 -15.36 15.17 7.19
C ALA A 371 -16.37 15.92 6.29
N ARG A 372 -17.47 15.25 5.92
CA ARG A 372 -18.48 15.73 4.95
C ARG A 372 -17.87 16.25 3.63
N ILE A 373 -16.90 15.52 3.10
CA ILE A 373 -16.16 15.90 1.89
C ILE A 373 -16.91 15.48 0.63
N THR A 374 -17.02 16.38 -0.33
CA THR A 374 -17.60 16.07 -1.66
C THR A 374 -16.57 15.44 -2.60
N PRO A 375 -17.01 14.77 -3.68
CA PRO A 375 -16.10 14.15 -4.65
C PRO A 375 -15.07 15.12 -5.25
N GLU A 376 -15.49 16.34 -5.59
CA GLU A 376 -14.63 17.39 -6.15
C GLU A 376 -13.57 17.83 -5.14
N GLN A 377 -13.95 17.89 -3.86
CA GLN A 377 -13.05 18.23 -2.78
C GLN A 377 -12.01 17.15 -2.53
N LYS A 378 -12.33 15.86 -2.72
CA LYS A 378 -11.33 14.77 -2.65
C LYS A 378 -10.18 15.01 -3.65
N MET A 379 -10.50 15.35 -4.89
CA MET A 379 -9.49 15.68 -5.91
C MET A 379 -8.68 16.92 -5.52
N ARG A 380 -9.35 17.97 -5.02
CA ARG A 380 -8.69 19.19 -4.55
C ARG A 380 -7.68 18.92 -3.42
N LEU A 381 -8.04 18.06 -2.47
CA LEU A 381 -7.15 17.64 -1.38
C LEU A 381 -5.91 16.91 -1.91
N VAL A 382 -6.09 15.96 -2.83
CA VAL A 382 -4.97 15.25 -3.47
C VAL A 382 -4.04 16.25 -4.16
N ASN A 383 -4.58 17.18 -4.94
CA ASN A 383 -3.77 18.19 -5.63
C ASN A 383 -3.03 19.13 -4.68
N ALA A 384 -3.68 19.55 -3.58
CA ALA A 384 -3.04 20.38 -2.56
C ALA A 384 -1.88 19.66 -1.86
N LEU A 385 -2.05 18.38 -1.51
CA LEU A 385 -0.96 17.56 -0.94
C LEU A 385 0.21 17.42 -1.91
N LYS A 386 -0.06 17.19 -3.20
CA LYS A 386 0.98 17.13 -4.23
C LYS A 386 1.71 18.46 -4.39
N LYS A 387 0.97 19.59 -4.41
CA LYS A 387 1.56 20.95 -4.40
C LYS A 387 2.42 21.20 -3.15
N ALA A 388 2.08 20.62 -2.02
CA ALA A 388 2.88 20.65 -0.79
C ALA A 388 4.14 19.74 -0.84
N GLY A 389 4.38 19.02 -1.95
CA GLY A 389 5.56 18.17 -2.14
C GLY A 389 5.40 16.73 -1.66
N HIS A 390 4.17 16.29 -1.36
CA HIS A 390 3.89 14.91 -0.95
C HIS A 390 3.69 13.97 -2.14
N ILE A 391 4.11 12.70 -1.97
CA ILE A 391 3.68 11.59 -2.80
C ILE A 391 2.42 11.00 -2.16
N VAL A 392 1.31 11.10 -2.89
CA VAL A 392 -0.03 10.85 -2.35
C VAL A 392 -0.58 9.52 -2.85
N ALA A 393 -0.88 8.63 -1.90
CA ALA A 393 -1.74 7.49 -2.15
C ALA A 393 -3.17 7.83 -1.70
N MET A 394 -4.17 7.51 -2.53
CA MET A 394 -5.59 7.77 -2.24
C MET A 394 -6.38 6.47 -2.35
N THR A 395 -7.21 6.14 -1.36
CA THR A 395 -8.17 5.02 -1.44
C THR A 395 -9.57 5.51 -1.80
N GLY A 396 -10.34 4.68 -2.52
CA GLY A 396 -11.72 4.98 -2.89
C GLY A 396 -12.44 3.75 -3.44
N ASP A 397 -13.77 3.80 -3.43
CA ASP A 397 -14.63 2.70 -3.85
C ASP A 397 -15.74 3.16 -4.81
N GLY A 398 -16.19 4.40 -4.70
CA GLY A 398 -17.25 4.95 -5.55
C GLY A 398 -16.77 5.49 -6.91
N VAL A 399 -17.71 5.56 -7.86
CA VAL A 399 -17.53 6.28 -9.15
C VAL A 399 -17.07 7.72 -8.93
N ASN A 400 -17.51 8.31 -7.83
CA ASN A 400 -17.18 9.65 -7.39
C ASN A 400 -15.71 9.82 -7.01
N ASP A 401 -15.03 8.75 -6.61
CA ASP A 401 -13.62 8.78 -6.20
C ASP A 401 -12.68 8.64 -7.40
N ALA A 402 -13.18 8.16 -8.55
CA ALA A 402 -12.38 7.89 -9.74
C ALA A 402 -11.50 9.08 -10.18
N PRO A 403 -11.96 10.36 -10.19
CA PRO A 403 -11.10 11.49 -10.52
C PRO A 403 -9.96 11.70 -9.50
N ALA A 404 -10.24 11.53 -8.20
CA ALA A 404 -9.23 11.67 -7.15
C ALA A 404 -8.22 10.51 -7.18
N LEU A 405 -8.69 9.29 -7.45
CA LEU A 405 -7.85 8.10 -7.64
C LEU A 405 -6.89 8.26 -8.82
N LYS A 406 -7.39 8.79 -9.94
CA LYS A 406 -6.57 9.03 -11.14
C LYS A 406 -5.56 10.17 -10.96
N ALA A 407 -5.92 11.21 -10.19
CA ALA A 407 -5.03 12.35 -9.91
C ALA A 407 -3.93 12.04 -8.88
N ALA A 408 -4.18 11.09 -7.97
CA ALA A 408 -3.20 10.64 -6.98
C ALA A 408 -1.97 10.02 -7.65
N ASP A 409 -0.82 10.09 -6.99
CA ASP A 409 0.37 9.39 -7.48
C ASP A 409 0.17 7.87 -7.44
N ILE A 410 -0.61 7.40 -6.46
CA ILE A 410 -1.11 6.03 -6.36
C ILE A 410 -2.61 6.04 -6.03
N GLY A 411 -3.45 5.77 -7.03
CA GLY A 411 -4.87 5.48 -6.82
C GLY A 411 -5.08 4.04 -6.37
N ILE A 412 -5.83 3.83 -5.29
CA ILE A 412 -6.12 2.52 -4.69
C ILE A 412 -7.63 2.29 -4.68
N ALA A 413 -8.11 1.31 -5.45
CA ALA A 413 -9.51 0.90 -5.44
C ALA A 413 -9.77 -0.29 -4.52
N MET A 414 -10.95 -0.31 -3.92
CA MET A 414 -11.48 -1.47 -3.20
C MET A 414 -11.93 -2.53 -4.21
N GLY A 415 -11.60 -3.79 -3.95
CA GLY A 415 -11.88 -4.91 -4.86
C GLY A 415 -13.26 -5.52 -4.66
N LYS A 416 -13.80 -5.53 -3.43
CA LYS A 416 -15.15 -6.04 -3.18
C LYS A 416 -16.19 -4.93 -3.17
N SER A 417 -15.93 -3.83 -2.48
CA SER A 417 -16.86 -2.70 -2.39
C SER A 417 -16.73 -1.70 -3.54
N GLY A 418 -15.62 -1.73 -4.28
CA GLY A 418 -15.34 -0.73 -5.31
C GLY A 418 -16.06 -1.00 -6.63
N THR A 419 -16.62 0.06 -7.20
CA THR A 419 -17.24 0.07 -8.53
C THR A 419 -16.21 -0.17 -9.64
N ASP A 420 -16.65 -0.73 -10.77
CA ASP A 420 -15.78 -0.96 -11.93
C ASP A 420 -15.07 0.31 -12.41
N VAL A 421 -15.75 1.47 -12.32
CA VAL A 421 -15.16 2.77 -12.68
C VAL A 421 -14.04 3.17 -11.72
N ALA A 422 -14.19 2.92 -10.43
CA ALA A 422 -13.14 3.18 -9.44
C ALA A 422 -11.94 2.24 -9.65
N GLN A 423 -12.19 0.95 -9.88
CA GLN A 423 -11.15 -0.04 -10.18
C GLN A 423 -10.41 0.25 -11.48
N ASP A 424 -11.10 0.80 -12.48
CA ASP A 424 -10.45 1.19 -13.73
C ASP A 424 -9.57 2.42 -13.56
N ALA A 425 -10.05 3.44 -12.84
CA ALA A 425 -9.30 4.67 -12.59
C ALA A 425 -8.08 4.47 -11.66
N ALA A 426 -8.12 3.47 -10.77
CA ALA A 426 -7.05 3.19 -9.83
C ALA A 426 -5.80 2.57 -10.48
N THR A 427 -4.66 2.72 -9.80
CA THR A 427 -3.38 2.10 -10.17
C THR A 427 -3.14 0.78 -9.44
N MET A 428 -3.81 0.59 -8.30
CA MET A 428 -3.76 -0.62 -7.48
C MET A 428 -5.17 -1.00 -7.01
N ILE A 429 -5.46 -2.29 -6.90
CA ILE A 429 -6.73 -2.84 -6.41
C ILE A 429 -6.45 -3.71 -5.18
N LEU A 430 -7.20 -3.48 -4.10
CA LEU A 430 -7.15 -4.31 -2.89
C LEU A 430 -8.21 -5.39 -2.95
N THR A 431 -7.83 -6.66 -3.11
CA THR A 431 -8.82 -7.73 -3.33
C THR A 431 -9.66 -8.05 -2.08
N GLU A 432 -9.21 -7.65 -0.89
CA GLU A 432 -9.87 -7.92 0.40
C GLU A 432 -10.23 -6.64 1.15
N ASP A 433 -10.16 -5.46 0.52
CA ASP A 433 -10.62 -4.19 1.10
C ASP A 433 -9.96 -3.85 2.46
N ASN A 434 -8.70 -4.27 2.64
CA ASN A 434 -7.98 -4.15 3.90
C ASN A 434 -6.80 -3.16 3.79
N PHE A 435 -6.81 -2.14 4.65
CA PHE A 435 -5.75 -1.15 4.79
C PHE A 435 -4.35 -1.77 4.99
N LYS A 436 -4.24 -2.89 5.70
CA LYS A 436 -2.96 -3.60 5.93
C LYS A 436 -2.25 -3.95 4.62
N ALA A 437 -3.01 -4.32 3.57
CA ALA A 437 -2.44 -4.64 2.27
C ALA A 437 -1.74 -3.43 1.62
N ILE A 438 -2.20 -2.21 1.90
CA ILE A 438 -1.52 -0.96 1.48
C ILE A 438 -0.16 -0.86 2.17
N VAL A 439 -0.12 -1.10 3.49
CA VAL A 439 1.12 -1.02 4.28
C VAL A 439 2.13 -2.08 3.84
N ASP A 440 1.66 -3.29 3.58
CA ASP A 440 2.48 -4.37 3.03
C ASP A 440 2.99 -4.03 1.62
N ALA A 441 2.16 -3.43 0.76
CA ALA A 441 2.58 -2.94 -0.55
C ALA A 441 3.64 -1.82 -0.46
N VAL A 442 3.51 -0.86 0.45
CA VAL A 442 4.54 0.16 0.70
C VAL A 442 5.87 -0.50 1.12
N ARG A 443 5.84 -1.49 2.02
CA ARG A 443 7.04 -2.25 2.42
C ARG A 443 7.69 -2.94 1.23
N GLN A 444 6.90 -3.57 0.36
CA GLN A 444 7.42 -4.21 -0.86
C GLN A 444 8.01 -3.18 -1.83
N GLY A 445 7.34 -2.05 -2.05
CA GLY A 445 7.83 -0.98 -2.92
C GLY A 445 9.19 -0.44 -2.47
N ARG A 446 9.36 -0.21 -1.16
CA ARG A 446 10.66 0.18 -0.58
C ARG A 446 11.73 -0.90 -0.77
N GLY A 447 11.38 -2.17 -0.57
CA GLY A 447 12.31 -3.30 -0.79
C GLY A 447 12.75 -3.45 -2.24
N ILE A 448 11.84 -3.20 -3.19
CA ILE A 448 12.13 -3.24 -4.63
C ILE A 448 13.09 -2.10 -5.00
N TYR A 449 12.88 -0.90 -4.47
CA TYR A 449 13.84 0.21 -4.63
C TYR A 449 15.22 -0.13 -4.08
N ASP A 450 15.29 -0.69 -2.87
CA ASP A 450 16.56 -1.13 -2.28
C ASP A 450 17.27 -2.14 -3.17
N ASN A 451 16.54 -3.13 -3.69
CA ASN A 451 17.10 -4.14 -4.59
C ASN A 451 17.58 -3.53 -5.91
N MET A 452 16.86 -2.54 -6.45
CA MET A 452 17.30 -1.79 -7.62
C MET A 452 18.64 -1.10 -7.39
N VAL A 453 18.79 -0.43 -6.24
CA VAL A 453 20.06 0.22 -5.89
C VAL A 453 21.19 -0.82 -5.75
N LYS A 454 20.92 -2.01 -5.18
CA LYS A 454 21.93 -3.08 -5.05
C LYS A 454 22.46 -3.52 -6.40
N PHE A 455 21.59 -3.89 -7.35
CA PHE A 455 22.09 -4.39 -8.64
C PHE A 455 22.67 -3.28 -9.51
N ILE A 456 22.14 -2.05 -9.45
CA ILE A 456 22.74 -0.90 -10.15
C ILE A 456 24.15 -0.64 -9.63
N ARG A 457 24.35 -0.70 -8.30
CA ARG A 457 25.70 -0.56 -7.72
C ARG A 457 26.62 -1.66 -8.22
N PHE A 458 26.18 -2.91 -8.20
CA PHE A 458 26.95 -4.05 -8.68
C PHE A 458 27.37 -3.88 -10.14
N GLN A 459 26.41 -3.67 -11.05
CA GLN A 459 26.67 -3.56 -12.49
C GLN A 459 27.56 -2.36 -12.82
N LEU A 460 27.34 -1.20 -12.18
CA LEU A 460 28.14 -0.03 -12.46
C LEU A 460 29.57 -0.12 -11.91
N SER A 461 29.80 -0.73 -10.74
CA SER A 461 31.17 -0.92 -10.28
C SER A 461 31.92 -1.91 -11.18
N THR A 462 31.28 -2.99 -11.65
CA THR A 462 31.89 -3.91 -12.62
C THR A 462 32.23 -3.19 -13.93
N ASN A 463 31.28 -2.46 -14.53
CA ASN A 463 31.53 -1.73 -15.77
C ASN A 463 32.65 -0.69 -15.62
N ILE A 464 32.68 0.06 -14.50
CA ILE A 464 33.78 1.00 -14.22
C ILE A 464 35.12 0.25 -14.12
N GLY A 465 35.17 -0.89 -13.42
CA GLY A 465 36.37 -1.72 -13.33
C GLY A 465 36.85 -2.18 -14.70
N ALA A 466 35.95 -2.71 -15.54
CA ALA A 466 36.29 -3.17 -16.88
C ALA A 466 36.80 -2.03 -17.77
N ILE A 467 36.15 -0.87 -17.75
CA ILE A 467 36.59 0.33 -18.48
C ILE A 467 37.97 0.78 -18.00
N LEU A 468 38.21 0.81 -16.69
CA LEU A 468 39.51 1.20 -16.12
C LEU A 468 40.62 0.22 -16.53
N CYS A 469 40.37 -1.09 -16.51
CA CYS A 469 41.30 -2.10 -17.02
C CYS A 469 41.73 -1.81 -18.46
N VAL A 470 40.75 -1.63 -19.36
CA VAL A 470 41.00 -1.41 -20.79
C VAL A 470 41.64 -0.04 -21.05
N ALA A 471 41.26 1.00 -20.30
CA ALA A 471 41.81 2.34 -20.47
C ALA A 471 43.23 2.49 -19.94
N ILE A 472 43.56 1.83 -18.82
CA ILE A 472 44.87 1.95 -18.15
C ILE A 472 45.90 1.01 -18.76
N ALA A 473 45.52 -0.18 -19.24
CA ALA A 473 46.48 -1.14 -19.81
C ALA A 473 47.41 -0.53 -20.89
N PRO A 474 46.90 0.21 -21.91
CA PRO A 474 47.77 0.83 -22.91
C PRO A 474 48.68 1.93 -22.35
N ILE A 475 48.28 2.61 -21.27
CA ILE A 475 49.09 3.65 -20.60
C ILE A 475 50.28 2.99 -19.87
N LEU A 476 50.08 1.79 -19.34
CA LEU A 476 51.12 0.99 -18.70
C LEU A 476 51.92 0.11 -19.69
N HIS A 477 51.68 0.26 -21.00
CA HIS A 477 52.25 -0.59 -22.05
C HIS A 477 51.95 -2.10 -21.87
N LEU A 478 50.82 -2.42 -21.25
CA LEU A 478 50.31 -3.78 -21.09
C LEU A 478 49.41 -4.17 -22.28
N PRO A 479 49.35 -5.48 -22.63
CA PRO A 479 48.36 -5.95 -23.59
C PRO A 479 46.94 -5.76 -23.04
N SER A 480 45.95 -5.67 -23.94
CA SER A 480 44.55 -5.59 -23.51
C SER A 480 44.19 -6.82 -22.65
N PRO A 481 43.69 -6.63 -21.41
CA PRO A 481 43.38 -7.74 -20.51
C PRO A 481 42.20 -8.58 -21.00
N PHE A 482 41.31 -8.00 -21.81
CA PHE A 482 40.09 -8.64 -22.29
C PHE A 482 39.98 -8.54 -23.82
N SER A 483 39.48 -9.60 -24.44
CA SER A 483 38.98 -9.58 -25.82
C SER A 483 37.55 -9.03 -25.88
N ALA A 484 37.09 -8.64 -27.08
CA ALA A 484 35.72 -8.15 -27.27
C ALA A 484 34.66 -9.19 -26.85
N ILE A 485 34.90 -10.47 -27.13
CA ILE A 485 33.99 -11.56 -26.77
C ILE A 485 34.01 -11.84 -25.25
N GLN A 486 35.16 -11.70 -24.59
CA GLN A 486 35.27 -11.80 -23.12
C GLN A 486 34.56 -10.64 -22.41
N LEU A 487 34.61 -9.42 -22.96
CA LEU A 487 33.84 -8.28 -22.45
C LEU A 487 32.33 -8.49 -22.57
N LEU A 488 31.86 -9.06 -23.69
CA LEU A 488 30.46 -9.44 -23.86
C LEU A 488 30.05 -10.52 -22.87
N TRP A 489 30.91 -11.52 -22.66
CA TRP A 489 30.70 -12.58 -21.67
C TRP A 489 30.53 -12.02 -20.25
N ILE A 490 31.41 -11.12 -19.84
CA ILE A 490 31.33 -10.42 -18.55
C ILE A 490 29.96 -9.73 -18.40
N ASN A 491 29.59 -8.87 -19.36
CA ASN A 491 28.39 -8.04 -19.25
C ASN A 491 27.07 -8.85 -19.29
N ILE A 492 27.03 -9.94 -20.06
CA ILE A 492 25.79 -10.71 -20.29
C ILE A 492 25.69 -11.89 -19.31
N ILE A 493 26.73 -12.71 -19.22
CA ILE A 493 26.70 -13.99 -18.51
C ILE A 493 27.15 -13.84 -17.06
N MET A 494 28.19 -13.06 -16.81
CA MET A 494 28.76 -12.95 -15.47
C MET A 494 28.01 -11.92 -14.61
N ASP A 495 27.59 -10.80 -15.20
CA ASP A 495 26.86 -9.75 -14.50
C ASP A 495 25.33 -9.97 -14.48
N GLY A 496 24.75 -10.46 -15.59
CA GLY A 496 23.30 -10.55 -15.77
C GLY A 496 22.58 -11.39 -14.70
N PRO A 497 22.91 -12.68 -14.54
CA PRO A 497 22.27 -13.54 -13.56
C PRO A 497 22.43 -13.09 -12.09
N PRO A 498 23.62 -12.66 -11.61
CA PRO A 498 23.77 -12.09 -10.27
C PRO A 498 23.00 -10.77 -10.09
N ALA A 499 22.95 -9.89 -11.10
CA ALA A 499 22.14 -8.68 -11.04
C ALA A 499 20.63 -9.00 -10.90
N MET A 500 20.13 -9.96 -11.66
CA MET A 500 18.75 -10.46 -11.52
C MET A 500 18.47 -11.05 -10.14
N SER A 501 19.43 -11.80 -9.60
CA SER A 501 19.28 -12.44 -8.29
C SER A 501 19.31 -11.41 -7.15
N LEU A 502 20.06 -10.32 -7.28
CA LEU A 502 19.99 -9.17 -6.38
C LEU A 502 18.63 -8.45 -6.45
N GLY A 503 17.99 -8.42 -7.63
CA GLY A 503 16.63 -7.90 -7.82
C GLY A 503 15.58 -8.59 -6.94
N VAL A 504 15.78 -9.88 -6.62
CA VAL A 504 14.84 -10.69 -5.84
C VAL A 504 15.20 -10.83 -4.36
N ASP A 505 16.24 -10.13 -3.88
CA ASP A 505 16.68 -10.17 -2.49
C ASP A 505 15.54 -9.75 -1.53
N PRO A 506 15.48 -10.26 -0.28
CA PRO A 506 14.40 -9.90 0.62
C PRO A 506 14.52 -8.44 1.08
N ALA A 507 13.38 -7.80 1.34
CA ALA A 507 13.35 -6.47 1.94
C ALA A 507 14.09 -6.47 3.29
N ARG A 508 14.76 -5.35 3.60
CA ARG A 508 15.50 -5.21 4.85
C ARG A 508 14.51 -5.21 6.03
N PRO A 509 14.82 -5.84 7.17
CA PRO A 509 13.89 -5.91 8.30
C PRO A 509 13.43 -4.54 8.81
N ASN A 510 14.32 -3.54 8.75
CA ASN A 510 14.09 -2.20 9.27
C ASN A 510 13.64 -1.19 8.20
N THR A 511 13.20 -1.65 7.02
CA THR A 511 12.77 -0.75 5.92
C THR A 511 11.58 0.15 6.31
N MET A 512 10.75 -0.27 7.28
CA MET A 512 9.63 0.53 7.80
C MET A 512 10.01 1.41 9.01
N ASN A 513 11.29 1.48 9.39
CA ASN A 513 11.79 2.38 10.44
C ASN A 513 12.50 3.61 9.87
N GLU A 514 12.68 3.68 8.55
CA GLU A 514 13.25 4.83 7.87
C GLU A 514 12.11 5.71 7.30
N PRO A 515 12.25 7.05 7.29
CA PRO A 515 11.27 7.94 6.66
C PRO A 515 11.19 7.69 5.14
N PRO A 516 10.10 8.12 4.46
CA PRO A 516 9.99 7.96 3.02
C PRO A 516 11.11 8.73 2.32
N ARG A 517 11.59 8.16 1.22
CA ARG A 517 12.63 8.79 0.40
C ARG A 517 12.08 10.06 -0.25
N ARG A 518 12.88 11.14 -0.27
CA ARG A 518 12.56 12.34 -1.05
C ARG A 518 12.53 12.00 -2.54
N ALA A 519 11.49 12.42 -3.26
CA ALA A 519 11.32 12.16 -4.69
C ALA A 519 12.51 12.65 -5.56
N GLU A 520 13.14 13.75 -5.14
CA GLU A 520 14.28 14.36 -5.83
C GLU A 520 15.64 13.68 -5.54
N SER A 521 15.68 12.76 -4.57
CA SER A 521 16.93 12.09 -4.22
C SER A 521 17.48 11.31 -5.41
N GLN A 522 18.76 11.55 -5.74
CA GLN A 522 19.42 10.87 -6.86
C GLN A 522 19.69 9.41 -6.51
N LEU A 523 19.47 8.52 -7.48
CA LEU A 523 19.78 7.09 -7.34
C LEU A 523 21.26 6.87 -7.03
N LEU A 524 22.15 7.62 -7.69
CA LEU A 524 23.58 7.68 -7.40
C LEU A 524 23.92 9.04 -6.80
N SER A 525 24.09 9.10 -5.49
CA SER A 525 24.70 10.26 -4.84
C SER A 525 26.18 10.35 -5.18
N LEU A 526 26.79 11.54 -5.03
CA LEU A 526 28.24 11.70 -5.24
C LEU A 526 29.05 10.71 -4.39
N ARG A 527 28.62 10.46 -3.15
CA ARG A 527 29.23 9.46 -2.26
C ARG A 527 29.16 8.05 -2.85
N ARG A 528 28.01 7.64 -3.40
CA ARG A 528 27.87 6.34 -4.08
C ARG A 528 28.78 6.28 -5.30
N LEU A 529 28.82 7.34 -6.12
CA LEU A 529 29.66 7.38 -7.31
C LEU A 529 31.15 7.22 -6.97
N LEU A 530 31.64 7.92 -5.94
CA LEU A 530 33.03 7.79 -5.46
C LEU A 530 33.33 6.37 -4.96
N GLN A 531 32.38 5.73 -4.26
CA GLN A 531 32.52 4.33 -3.84
C GLN A 531 32.56 3.36 -5.01
N LEU A 532 31.71 3.55 -6.03
CA LEU A 532 31.71 2.73 -7.23
C LEU A 532 33.05 2.84 -7.98
N PHE A 533 33.58 4.06 -8.09
CA PHE A 533 34.90 4.29 -8.69
C PHE A 533 36.01 3.63 -7.88
N PHE A 534 35.96 3.71 -6.55
CA PHE A 534 36.92 3.03 -5.67
C PHE A 534 36.88 1.50 -5.85
N TYR A 535 35.70 0.89 -5.92
CA TYR A 535 35.58 -0.55 -6.21
C TYR A 535 36.12 -0.90 -7.59
N GLY A 536 35.77 -0.11 -8.61
CA GLY A 536 36.30 -0.29 -9.96
C GLY A 536 37.83 -0.17 -10.01
N ALA A 537 38.40 0.78 -9.29
CA ALA A 537 39.85 0.98 -9.21
C ALA A 537 40.58 -0.18 -8.52
N ILE A 538 40.00 -0.78 -7.47
CA ILE A 538 40.55 -1.99 -6.84
C ILE A 538 40.57 -3.15 -7.84
N MET A 539 39.43 -3.40 -8.51
CA MET A 539 39.34 -4.46 -9.51
C MET A 539 40.35 -4.25 -10.64
N ALA A 540 40.47 -3.02 -11.15
CA ALA A 540 41.44 -2.70 -12.19
C ALA A 540 42.89 -2.85 -11.73
N THR A 541 43.22 -2.41 -10.52
CA THR A 541 44.59 -2.52 -9.98
C THR A 541 44.96 -3.99 -9.75
N GLY A 542 44.06 -4.81 -9.22
CA GLY A 542 44.29 -6.24 -9.02
C GLY A 542 44.41 -6.99 -10.34
N THR A 543 43.51 -6.76 -11.30
CA THR A 543 43.54 -7.41 -12.61
C THR A 543 44.75 -7.00 -13.45
N LEU A 544 45.13 -5.72 -13.47
CA LEU A 544 46.33 -5.29 -14.19
C LEU A 544 47.62 -5.69 -13.45
N GLY A 545 47.58 -5.73 -12.12
CA GLY A 545 48.70 -6.19 -11.31
C GLY A 545 49.03 -7.66 -11.54
N ILE A 546 48.01 -8.53 -11.57
CA ILE A 546 48.22 -9.95 -11.87
C ILE A 546 48.65 -10.17 -13.33
N LEU A 547 48.09 -9.40 -14.27
CA LEU A 547 48.53 -9.43 -15.68
C LEU A 547 50.01 -9.06 -15.80
N PHE A 548 50.44 -7.96 -15.16
CA PHE A 548 51.83 -7.53 -15.20
C PHE A 548 52.78 -8.54 -14.55
N TYR A 549 52.35 -9.17 -13.45
CA TYR A 549 53.12 -10.21 -12.77
C TYR A 549 53.29 -11.46 -13.64
N ASP A 550 52.19 -11.98 -14.20
CA ASP A 550 52.20 -13.26 -14.90
C ASP A 550 52.90 -13.18 -16.27
N LEU A 551 52.88 -12.01 -16.92
CA LEU A 551 53.66 -11.76 -18.15
C LEU A 551 55.19 -11.91 -17.96
N GLN A 552 55.69 -11.99 -16.73
CA GLN A 552 57.12 -12.22 -16.47
C GLN A 552 57.49 -13.71 -16.50
N PHE A 553 56.50 -14.60 -16.36
CA PHE A 553 56.72 -16.04 -16.19
C PHE A 553 56.07 -16.88 -17.28
N HIS A 554 54.93 -16.43 -17.82
CA HIS A 554 54.12 -17.17 -18.80
C HIS A 554 53.89 -16.37 -20.08
N ASP A 555 53.22 -16.99 -21.04
CA ASP A 555 52.89 -16.36 -22.32
C ASP A 555 51.72 -15.36 -22.19
N VAL A 556 51.50 -14.61 -23.26
CA VAL A 556 50.51 -13.52 -23.27
C VAL A 556 49.08 -14.05 -23.16
N GLU A 557 48.79 -15.24 -23.70
CA GLU A 557 47.44 -15.83 -23.68
C GLU A 557 47.10 -16.38 -22.29
N HIS A 558 48.05 -17.02 -21.61
CA HIS A 558 47.93 -17.44 -20.22
C HIS A 558 47.69 -16.24 -19.30
N ALA A 559 48.55 -15.22 -19.37
CA ALA A 559 48.45 -14.03 -18.52
C ALA A 559 47.13 -13.27 -18.71
N LYS A 560 46.62 -13.19 -19.95
CA LYS A 560 45.28 -12.63 -20.24
C LYS A 560 44.17 -13.48 -19.64
N THR A 561 44.27 -14.81 -19.72
CA THR A 561 43.27 -15.73 -19.15
C THR A 561 43.22 -15.65 -17.62
N LEU A 562 44.39 -15.51 -16.99
CA LEU A 562 44.50 -15.30 -15.55
C LEU A 562 43.91 -13.95 -15.13
N ALA A 563 44.22 -12.87 -15.85
CA ALA A 563 43.65 -11.55 -15.62
C ALA A 563 42.12 -11.55 -15.79
N PHE A 564 41.62 -12.19 -16.84
CA PHE A 564 40.20 -12.38 -17.12
C PHE A 564 39.49 -13.13 -15.98
N THR A 565 40.05 -14.26 -15.54
CA THR A 565 39.49 -15.06 -14.44
C THR A 565 39.51 -14.31 -13.12
N THR A 566 40.59 -13.57 -12.84
CA THR A 566 40.69 -12.72 -11.65
C THR A 566 39.63 -11.61 -11.65
N PHE A 567 39.38 -10.98 -12.80
CA PHE A 567 38.33 -9.97 -12.92
C PHE A 567 36.93 -10.54 -12.65
N VAL A 568 36.66 -11.75 -13.14
CA VAL A 568 35.43 -12.48 -12.84
C VAL A 568 35.29 -12.78 -11.34
N LEU A 569 36.36 -13.20 -10.67
CA LEU A 569 36.33 -13.47 -9.24
C LEU A 569 36.08 -12.20 -8.42
N PHE A 570 36.66 -11.06 -8.82
CA PHE A 570 36.35 -9.76 -8.23
C PHE A 570 34.85 -9.44 -8.28
N GLN A 571 34.15 -9.79 -9.36
CA GLN A 571 32.70 -9.57 -9.46
C GLN A 571 31.94 -10.31 -8.36
N ILE A 572 32.34 -11.54 -8.04
CA ILE A 572 31.71 -12.35 -6.98
C ILE A 572 31.81 -11.62 -5.64
N PHE A 573 32.98 -11.09 -5.29
CA PHE A 573 33.16 -10.29 -4.08
C PHE A 573 32.40 -8.95 -4.14
N ASN A 574 32.41 -8.30 -5.31
CA ASN A 574 31.69 -7.06 -5.58
C ASN A 574 30.16 -7.23 -5.40
N VAL A 575 29.57 -8.38 -5.76
CA VAL A 575 28.15 -8.68 -5.49
C VAL A 575 27.83 -8.54 -4.00
N PHE A 576 28.69 -9.06 -3.12
CA PHE A 576 28.48 -8.98 -1.68
C PHE A 576 28.63 -7.53 -1.15
N ASN A 577 29.60 -6.78 -1.67
CA ASN A 577 29.77 -5.35 -1.36
C ASN A 577 28.59 -4.50 -1.85
N ALA A 578 28.02 -4.83 -3.00
CA ALA A 578 26.85 -4.17 -3.55
C ALA A 578 25.56 -4.54 -2.80
N ARG A 579 25.44 -5.78 -2.31
CA ARG A 579 24.26 -6.28 -1.57
C ARG A 579 24.00 -5.54 -0.26
N SER A 580 25.05 -5.07 0.42
CA SER A 580 24.94 -4.35 1.70
C SER A 580 25.58 -2.96 1.61
N GLU A 581 24.77 -1.90 1.60
CA GLU A 581 25.28 -0.51 1.65
C GLU A 581 25.66 -0.08 3.07
N LYS A 582 24.96 -0.60 4.08
CA LYS A 582 25.17 -0.27 5.50
C LYS A 582 25.40 -1.57 6.27
N GLY A 583 26.58 -1.71 6.88
CA GLY A 583 26.96 -2.90 7.64
C GLY A 583 27.46 -4.06 6.76
N THR A 584 27.56 -5.24 7.35
CA THR A 584 28.18 -6.41 6.70
C THR A 584 27.19 -7.22 5.83
N ALA A 585 27.71 -7.75 4.72
CA ALA A 585 27.01 -8.73 3.89
C ALA A 585 26.82 -10.07 4.64
N LEU A 586 27.72 -10.40 5.58
CA LEU A 586 27.67 -11.60 6.44
C LEU A 586 26.67 -11.42 7.58
N ASN A 587 25.41 -11.27 7.22
CA ASN A 587 24.30 -11.10 8.17
C ASN A 587 23.39 -12.34 8.19
N ARG A 588 22.37 -12.34 9.07
CA ARG A 588 21.40 -13.45 9.17
C ARG A 588 20.67 -13.79 7.86
N GLN A 589 20.67 -12.89 6.88
CA GLN A 589 20.03 -13.09 5.57
C GLN A 589 21.02 -13.54 4.47
N PHE A 590 22.29 -13.78 4.80
CA PHE A 590 23.34 -14.13 3.83
C PHE A 590 22.95 -15.32 2.93
N PHE A 591 22.44 -16.40 3.51
CA PHE A 591 21.98 -17.59 2.77
C PHE A 591 20.49 -17.59 2.39
N LYS A 592 19.75 -16.50 2.67
CA LYS A 592 18.29 -16.47 2.44
C LYS A 592 17.93 -16.37 0.97
N ASN A 593 18.75 -15.71 0.16
CA ASN A 593 18.54 -15.56 -1.28
C ASN A 593 19.14 -16.76 -2.03
N ARG A 594 18.33 -17.79 -2.26
CA ARG A 594 18.76 -19.02 -2.95
C ARG A 594 19.13 -18.76 -4.42
N TRP A 595 18.45 -17.82 -5.07
CA TRP A 595 18.73 -17.45 -6.46
C TRP A 595 20.10 -16.81 -6.62
N LEU A 596 20.55 -16.04 -5.62
CA LEU A 596 21.89 -15.47 -5.62
C LEU A 596 22.96 -16.56 -5.62
N TRP A 597 22.86 -17.51 -4.69
CA TRP A 597 23.81 -18.63 -4.62
C TRP A 597 23.79 -19.50 -5.87
N LEU A 598 22.59 -19.80 -6.39
CA LEU A 598 22.46 -20.52 -7.66
C LEU A 598 23.17 -19.75 -8.78
N SER A 599 22.93 -18.45 -8.90
CA SER A 599 23.58 -17.63 -9.93
C SER A 599 25.10 -17.60 -9.80
N LEU A 600 25.65 -17.44 -8.58
CA LEU A 600 27.09 -17.43 -8.36
C LEU A 600 27.74 -18.77 -8.69
N ILE A 601 27.14 -19.88 -8.25
CA ILE A 601 27.64 -21.24 -8.55
C ILE A 601 27.59 -21.50 -10.05
N SER A 602 26.49 -21.13 -10.72
CA SER A 602 26.37 -21.28 -12.18
C SER A 602 27.39 -20.43 -12.93
N VAL A 603 27.61 -19.19 -12.52
CA VAL A 603 28.60 -18.27 -13.12
C VAL A 603 30.02 -18.80 -12.95
N ILE A 604 30.39 -19.31 -11.77
CA ILE A 604 31.69 -19.96 -11.52
C ILE A 604 31.83 -21.23 -12.39
N GLY A 605 30.80 -22.07 -12.45
CA GLY A 605 30.82 -23.28 -13.28
C GLY A 605 30.98 -22.98 -14.77
N LEU A 606 30.33 -21.91 -15.25
CA LEU A 606 30.49 -21.44 -16.62
C LEU A 606 31.89 -20.87 -16.87
N GLN A 607 32.45 -20.11 -15.92
CA GLN A 607 33.85 -19.66 -16.00
C GLN A 607 34.81 -20.84 -16.08
N PHE A 608 34.60 -21.87 -15.26
CA PHE A 608 35.41 -23.09 -15.30
C PHE A 608 35.31 -23.79 -16.65
N SER A 609 34.10 -23.90 -17.21
CA SER A 609 33.92 -24.46 -18.55
C SER A 609 34.63 -23.65 -19.64
N MET A 610 34.73 -22.34 -19.48
CA MET A 610 35.40 -21.47 -20.45
C MET A 610 36.92 -21.62 -20.39
N VAL A 611 37.48 -21.80 -19.19
CA VAL A 611 38.93 -21.93 -18.99
C VAL A 611 39.43 -23.33 -19.34
N TYR A 612 38.66 -24.40 -19.10
CA TYR A 612 39.16 -25.79 -19.22
C TYR A 612 38.54 -26.63 -20.35
N TRP A 613 37.59 -26.09 -21.11
CA TRP A 613 37.00 -26.81 -22.25
C TRP A 613 37.59 -26.33 -23.57
N GLU A 614 38.29 -27.21 -24.29
CA GLU A 614 39.01 -26.89 -25.55
C GLU A 614 38.17 -26.12 -26.59
N VAL A 615 36.89 -26.48 -26.74
CA VAL A 615 35.98 -25.79 -27.68
C VAL A 615 35.73 -24.35 -27.24
N ALA A 616 35.55 -24.13 -25.94
CA ALA A 616 35.35 -22.80 -25.38
C ALA A 616 36.63 -21.97 -25.46
N GLN A 617 37.80 -22.57 -25.17
CA GLN A 617 39.10 -21.93 -25.29
C GLN A 617 39.34 -21.36 -26.69
N THR A 618 38.99 -22.12 -27.72
CA THR A 618 39.14 -21.69 -29.12
C THR A 618 38.26 -20.47 -29.45
N ILE A 619 37.03 -20.43 -28.91
CA ILE A 619 36.06 -19.35 -29.18
C ILE A 619 36.42 -18.09 -28.40
N PHE A 620 36.85 -18.24 -27.15
CA PHE A 620 37.05 -17.13 -26.22
C PHE A 620 38.50 -16.71 -26.05
N HIS A 621 39.43 -17.37 -26.75
CA HIS A 621 40.87 -17.13 -26.68
C HIS A 621 41.38 -17.22 -25.24
N THR A 622 41.11 -18.36 -24.58
CA THR A 622 41.58 -18.67 -23.22
C THR A 622 42.56 -19.84 -23.24
N ALA A 623 43.48 -19.86 -22.27
CA ALA A 623 44.46 -20.91 -22.05
C ALA A 623 44.16 -21.69 -20.76
N ASP A 624 44.71 -22.89 -20.63
CA ASP A 624 44.63 -23.65 -19.37
C ASP A 624 45.32 -22.88 -18.23
N LEU A 625 44.72 -22.92 -17.04
CA LEU A 625 45.28 -22.34 -15.82
C LEU A 625 45.59 -23.44 -14.81
N ASP A 626 46.74 -23.36 -14.16
CA ASP A 626 47.12 -24.30 -13.11
C ASP A 626 46.35 -24.03 -11.80
N VAL A 627 46.43 -24.98 -10.87
CA VAL A 627 45.78 -24.84 -9.55
C VAL A 627 46.37 -23.65 -8.77
N ASP A 628 47.67 -23.40 -8.93
CA ASP A 628 48.35 -22.27 -8.30
C ASP A 628 47.84 -20.92 -8.84
N ASP A 629 47.48 -20.86 -10.13
CA ASP A 629 46.87 -19.67 -10.74
C ASP A 629 45.45 -19.43 -10.22
N ALA A 630 44.68 -20.50 -10.01
CA ALA A 630 43.37 -20.40 -9.38
C ALA A 630 43.49 -19.88 -7.93
N ILE A 631 44.48 -20.34 -7.16
CA ILE A 631 44.73 -19.85 -5.80
C ILE A 631 45.18 -18.39 -5.81
N LEU A 632 46.07 -18.02 -6.74
CA LEU A 632 46.58 -16.66 -6.87
C LEU A 632 45.46 -15.69 -7.25
N SER A 633 44.65 -16.04 -8.25
CA SER A 633 43.52 -15.21 -8.69
C SER A 633 42.46 -15.02 -7.59
N VAL A 634 42.15 -16.06 -6.81
CA VAL A 634 41.24 -15.95 -5.66
C VAL A 634 41.85 -15.14 -4.52
N SER A 635 43.17 -15.18 -4.32
CA SER A 635 43.83 -14.42 -3.25
C SER A 635 43.95 -12.93 -3.56
N VAL A 636 44.09 -12.58 -4.84
CA VAL A 636 44.11 -11.20 -5.32
C VAL A 636 42.71 -10.59 -5.33
N ALA A 637 41.70 -11.39 -5.69
CA ALA A 637 40.29 -11.00 -5.73
C ALA A 637 39.68 -10.83 -4.33
#